data_AF-A0AAU3WCC9-F1
#
_entry.id   AF-A0AAU3WCC9-F1
#
_cell.length_a   1.000
_cell.length_b   1.000
_cell.length_c   1.000
_cell.angle_alpha   90.00
_cell.angle_beta   90.00
_cell.angle_gamma   90.00
#
_symmetry.space_group_name_H-M   'P 1'
#
loop_
_entity.id
_entity.type
_entity.pdbx_description
1 polymer ?
#
loop_
_entity_poly.entity_id
_entity_poly.type
_entity_poly.pdbx_seq_one_letter_code
_entity_poly.pdbx_strand_id
1 'polypeptide(L)'
;MTGACDPQAACPVCATPDQQGDFCADQRSAFCAVCGWQLQDDPVLGELTARDLEAAGAELLAAEHAWDIRAAALSARRPEGSERVAEVTRGGPPGRDEKKPPEVASADLGIPSGRGDLLDDLHQGLFKELSFVEFTADGLHMIKVTIGEAGIPLQNDAGSKTWHLVVPEFDFDEDVCRFQLAGGIGTLPPVDRGEFDSAVLEWLKACLPAVPDPPVVLLRPPPGWELLERAAAAVWDAGVSRVELHAGSTELAEGIPARRTTADAVRRLVRTLPLLADHTLLLARADRDTGAVHPHSHVLFPAGSRLAPGETETAEVTVHGGVTGRDALYLPVLAGVPAADGTGAPPVSVHQIEVGALEPARLTFVLRGPGEVDLVTPGAPVARPPGGRRNPAAVDVPGLFSSLPRRIVRPPRLELFLTVELSGADQAETEERLTFVRDVAALLARRDRAGTAIRVGAVGHYDHTVYESRLAKEGILLQAPVSARPPAALPAALDGWSHARRRQDAVSSLEEALWEVARLAAEGRGATEDPGAADVRRVVLIVARRPPAPARQQGLVPACPHGVNWRTALDLLHFHEFQVMTRADPPAGPPPPDLPGREARRYADEAWSALGADGVFRPGADPAEAVAQSLAPPWGVEGPDCPLAFADPLV
;
A
#
# COMPACT_ATOMS: atom_id res chain seq x y z
N MET A 1 -63.21 -49.62 -31.17
CA MET A 1 -62.82 -48.48 -32.01
C MET A 1 -61.37 -48.15 -31.68
N THR A 2 -60.47 -48.44 -32.61
CA THR A 2 -59.04 -48.12 -32.54
C THR A 2 -58.87 -46.61 -32.75
N GLY A 3 -58.89 -45.86 -31.65
CA GLY A 3 -58.42 -44.47 -31.62
C GLY A 3 -56.90 -44.49 -31.67
N ALA A 4 -56.34 -43.71 -32.59
CA ALA A 4 -54.91 -43.53 -32.73
C ALA A 4 -54.27 -43.14 -31.39
N CYS A 5 -53.28 -43.91 -30.94
CA CYS A 5 -52.33 -43.45 -29.93
C CYS A 5 -51.55 -42.29 -30.55
N ASP A 6 -51.74 -41.09 -30.01
CA ASP A 6 -50.95 -39.92 -30.35
C ASP A 6 -49.49 -40.17 -29.92
N PRO A 7 -48.52 -40.14 -30.84
CA PRO A 7 -47.15 -40.53 -30.54
C PRO A 7 -46.38 -39.33 -29.98
N GLN A 8 -46.50 -39.10 -28.66
CA GLN A 8 -45.53 -38.44 -27.77
C GLN A 8 -46.18 -38.30 -26.36
N ALA A 9 -46.35 -39.42 -25.65
CA ALA A 9 -46.87 -39.37 -24.29
C ALA A 9 -45.78 -38.87 -23.33
N ALA A 10 -45.77 -37.59 -22.98
CA ALA A 10 -44.93 -37.08 -21.90
C ALA A 10 -45.37 -37.66 -20.55
N CYS A 11 -44.44 -37.77 -19.59
CA CYS A 11 -44.78 -38.19 -18.23
C CYS A 11 -45.82 -37.25 -17.60
N PRO A 12 -46.94 -37.74 -17.06
CA PRO A 12 -48.00 -36.87 -16.53
C PRO A 12 -47.54 -36.11 -15.27
N VAL A 13 -46.54 -36.60 -14.54
CA VAL A 13 -46.04 -35.97 -13.30
C VAL A 13 -45.08 -34.81 -13.58
N CYS A 14 -44.08 -35.03 -14.45
CA CYS A 14 -42.97 -34.09 -14.67
C CYS A 14 -42.87 -33.53 -16.10
N ALA A 15 -43.79 -33.91 -16.99
CA ALA A 15 -43.84 -33.51 -18.40
C ALA A 15 -42.56 -33.82 -19.21
N THR A 16 -41.71 -34.74 -18.72
CA THR A 16 -40.55 -35.20 -19.48
C THR A 16 -41.03 -36.02 -20.67
N PRO A 17 -40.62 -35.69 -21.91
CA PRO A 17 -40.97 -36.48 -23.08
C PRO A 17 -40.36 -37.88 -22.98
N ASP A 18 -41.13 -38.89 -23.37
CA ASP A 18 -40.66 -40.28 -23.41
C ASP A 18 -39.56 -40.40 -24.48
N GLN A 19 -38.33 -40.74 -24.09
CA GLN A 19 -37.15 -40.83 -24.99
C GLN A 19 -37.19 -42.12 -25.85
N GLN A 20 -38.33 -42.40 -26.48
CA GLN A 20 -38.58 -43.62 -27.27
C GLN A 20 -37.96 -43.62 -28.68
N GLY A 21 -37.03 -42.72 -28.97
CA GLY A 21 -36.28 -42.70 -30.23
C GLY A 21 -34.94 -43.42 -30.07
N ASP A 22 -34.79 -44.57 -30.74
CA ASP A 22 -33.53 -45.14 -31.25
C ASP A 22 -32.81 -46.30 -30.54
N PHE A 23 -33.24 -46.83 -29.39
CA PHE A 23 -32.68 -48.08 -28.86
C PHE A 23 -33.74 -49.14 -28.56
N CYS A 24 -33.76 -50.18 -29.41
CA CYS A 24 -34.32 -51.52 -29.25
C CYS A 24 -35.63 -51.68 -28.45
N ALA A 25 -36.69 -52.08 -29.16
CA ALA A 25 -38.06 -52.31 -28.68
C ALA A 25 -38.26 -53.32 -27.51
N ASP A 26 -37.20 -53.84 -26.87
CA ASP A 26 -37.26 -54.88 -25.83
C ASP A 26 -37.01 -54.38 -24.39
N GLN A 27 -36.73 -53.08 -24.16
CA GLN A 27 -36.65 -52.50 -22.80
C GLN A 27 -37.46 -51.21 -22.70
N ARG A 28 -38.79 -51.34 -22.58
CA ARG A 28 -39.62 -50.24 -22.10
C ARG A 28 -39.32 -50.02 -20.62
N SER A 29 -38.77 -48.89 -20.21
CA SER A 29 -38.67 -48.57 -18.78
C SER A 29 -40.08 -48.32 -18.24
N ALA A 30 -40.55 -49.16 -17.32
CA ALA A 30 -41.85 -48.99 -16.67
C ALA A 30 -41.95 -47.69 -15.85
N PHE A 31 -40.82 -47.02 -15.60
CA PHE A 31 -40.71 -45.79 -14.81
C PHE A 31 -40.10 -44.64 -15.62
N CYS A 32 -40.53 -43.42 -15.32
CA CYS A 32 -39.92 -42.20 -15.83
C CYS A 32 -38.51 -42.03 -15.26
N ALA A 33 -37.51 -41.80 -16.11
CA ALA A 33 -36.12 -41.63 -15.71
C ALA A 33 -35.83 -40.40 -14.83
N VAL A 34 -36.74 -39.41 -14.86
CA VAL A 34 -36.60 -38.14 -14.13
C VAL A 34 -37.32 -38.19 -12.78
N CYS A 35 -38.63 -38.42 -12.78
CA CYS A 35 -39.43 -38.37 -11.55
C CYS A 35 -39.69 -39.74 -10.92
N GLY A 36 -39.29 -40.84 -11.56
CA GLY A 36 -39.53 -42.20 -11.08
C GLY A 36 -41.00 -42.64 -11.16
N TRP A 37 -41.89 -41.85 -11.78
CA TRP A 37 -43.31 -42.20 -11.91
C TRP A 37 -43.50 -43.43 -12.80
N GLN A 38 -44.36 -44.36 -12.39
CA GLN A 38 -44.68 -45.55 -13.15
C GLN A 38 -45.57 -45.20 -14.36
N LEU A 39 -45.01 -45.32 -15.56
CA LEU A 39 -45.69 -44.97 -16.82
C LEU A 39 -46.62 -46.09 -17.32
N GLN A 40 -46.31 -47.34 -16.95
CA GLN A 40 -47.11 -48.52 -17.27
C GLN A 40 -47.20 -49.39 -16.02
N ASP A 41 -48.42 -49.62 -15.55
CA ASP A 41 -48.70 -50.52 -14.45
C ASP A 41 -49.09 -51.92 -14.94
N ASP A 42 -49.08 -52.89 -14.03
CA ASP A 42 -49.46 -54.27 -14.32
C ASP A 42 -50.85 -54.32 -14.99
N PRO A 43 -51.03 -55.12 -16.06
CA PRO A 43 -52.30 -55.18 -16.76
C PRO A 43 -53.41 -55.70 -15.83
N VAL A 44 -54.46 -54.90 -15.65
CA VAL A 44 -55.64 -55.30 -14.85
C VAL A 44 -56.45 -56.34 -15.62
N LEU A 45 -56.74 -57.48 -14.97
CA LEU A 45 -57.58 -58.55 -15.54
C LEU A 45 -59.07 -58.23 -15.34
N GLY A 46 -59.71 -57.63 -16.35
CA GLY A 46 -61.15 -57.32 -16.35
C GLY A 46 -61.46 -55.92 -16.91
N GLU A 47 -62.70 -55.46 -16.77
CA GLU A 47 -63.04 -54.05 -17.04
C GLU A 47 -62.54 -53.18 -15.89
N LEU A 48 -61.92 -52.03 -16.21
CA LEU A 48 -61.51 -51.01 -15.24
C LEU A 48 -62.72 -50.54 -14.42
N THR A 49 -62.66 -50.67 -13.10
CA THR A 49 -63.73 -50.18 -12.23
C THR A 49 -63.56 -48.70 -11.92
N ALA A 50 -64.65 -48.01 -11.53
CA ALA A 50 -64.57 -46.62 -11.06
C ALA A 50 -63.61 -46.46 -9.88
N ARG A 51 -63.50 -47.49 -9.02
CA ARG A 51 -62.60 -47.49 -7.87
C ARG A 51 -61.12 -47.56 -8.29
N ASP A 52 -60.80 -48.30 -9.36
CA ASP A 52 -59.44 -48.40 -9.88
C ASP A 52 -59.01 -47.07 -10.51
N LEU A 53 -59.92 -46.42 -11.24
CA LEU A 53 -59.70 -45.08 -11.80
C LEU A 53 -59.54 -44.01 -10.71
N GLU A 54 -60.35 -44.07 -9.64
CA GLU A 54 -60.22 -43.17 -8.48
C GLU A 54 -58.89 -43.37 -7.73
N ALA A 55 -58.46 -44.62 -7.53
CA ALA A 55 -57.20 -44.94 -6.87
C ALA A 55 -55.99 -44.46 -7.69
N ALA A 56 -55.96 -44.77 -8.99
CA ALA A 56 -54.91 -44.30 -9.90
C ALA A 56 -54.89 -42.77 -10.00
N GLY A 57 -56.06 -42.13 -10.03
CA GLY A 57 -56.18 -40.67 -10.03
C GLY A 57 -55.66 -40.03 -8.75
N ALA A 58 -55.95 -40.62 -7.59
CA ALA A 58 -55.43 -40.14 -6.30
C ALA A 58 -53.91 -40.30 -6.19
N GLU A 59 -53.36 -41.41 -6.68
CA GLU A 59 -51.92 -41.67 -6.69
C GLU A 59 -51.19 -40.71 -7.63
N LEU A 60 -51.75 -40.45 -8.81
CA LEU A 60 -51.21 -39.46 -9.74
C LEU A 60 -51.20 -38.06 -9.12
N LEU A 61 -52.32 -37.61 -8.53
CA LEU A 61 -52.40 -36.29 -7.88
C LEU A 61 -51.39 -36.16 -6.73
N ALA A 62 -51.18 -37.22 -5.95
CA ALA A 62 -50.18 -37.23 -4.88
C ALA A 62 -48.75 -37.11 -5.42
N ALA A 63 -48.43 -37.81 -6.52
CA ALA A 63 -47.11 -37.74 -7.15
C ALA A 63 -46.85 -36.37 -7.81
N GLU A 64 -47.87 -35.80 -8.47
CA GLU A 64 -47.85 -34.45 -9.02
C GLU A 64 -47.59 -33.39 -7.93
N HIS A 65 -48.32 -33.48 -6.82
CA HIS A 65 -48.13 -32.60 -5.67
C HIS A 65 -46.72 -32.75 -5.09
N ALA A 66 -46.26 -33.98 -4.84
CA ALA A 66 -44.93 -34.24 -4.30
C ALA A 66 -43.79 -33.73 -5.21
N TRP A 67 -43.98 -33.76 -6.53
CA TRP A 67 -43.05 -33.18 -7.49
C TRP A 67 -42.98 -31.66 -7.36
N ASP A 68 -44.14 -30.99 -7.37
CA ASP A 68 -44.21 -29.53 -7.27
C ASP A 68 -43.71 -29.02 -5.89
N ILE A 69 -43.96 -29.75 -4.79
CA ILE A 69 -43.44 -29.39 -3.46
C ILE A 69 -41.91 -29.35 -3.43
N ARG A 70 -41.23 -30.29 -4.13
CA ARG A 70 -39.76 -30.27 -4.22
C ARG A 70 -39.26 -29.03 -4.95
N ALA A 71 -39.90 -28.67 -6.06
CA ALA A 71 -39.58 -27.47 -6.82
C ALA A 71 -39.84 -26.19 -6.00
N ALA A 72 -40.96 -26.15 -5.26
CA ALA A 72 -41.31 -25.02 -4.38
C ALA A 72 -40.31 -24.84 -3.22
N ALA A 73 -39.77 -25.92 -2.67
CA ALA A 73 -38.75 -25.86 -1.64
C ALA A 73 -37.43 -25.24 -2.15
N LEU A 74 -37.09 -25.44 -3.44
CA LEU A 74 -35.90 -24.89 -4.07
C LEU A 74 -36.06 -23.43 -4.52
N SER A 75 -37.27 -23.01 -4.90
CA SER A 75 -37.54 -21.66 -5.41
C SER A 75 -37.63 -20.60 -4.30
N ALA A 76 -37.99 -20.98 -3.08
CA ALA A 76 -38.27 -20.07 -1.98
C ALA A 76 -37.05 -19.23 -1.53
N ARG A 77 -37.07 -17.91 -1.81
CA ARG A 77 -36.08 -16.93 -1.33
C ARG A 77 -36.55 -16.05 -0.18
N ARG A 78 -37.86 -15.78 -0.12
CA ARG A 78 -38.50 -14.84 0.81
C ARG A 78 -39.92 -15.32 1.17
N PRO A 79 -40.49 -14.89 2.31
CA PRO A 79 -41.85 -15.26 2.69
C PRO A 79 -42.90 -14.88 1.63
N GLU A 80 -42.77 -13.70 1.02
CA GLU A 80 -43.70 -13.19 0.00
C GLU A 80 -43.68 -14.04 -1.29
N GLY A 81 -42.49 -14.48 -1.73
CA GLY A 81 -42.34 -15.37 -2.89
C GLY A 81 -42.91 -16.77 -2.65
N SER A 82 -42.92 -17.22 -1.40
CA SER A 82 -43.52 -18.52 -1.04
C SER A 82 -45.04 -18.54 -1.18
N GLU A 83 -45.71 -17.39 -1.10
CA GLU A 83 -47.16 -17.29 -1.32
C GLU A 83 -47.50 -17.43 -2.81
N ARG A 84 -46.74 -16.76 -3.69
CA ARG A 84 -46.93 -16.87 -5.16
C ARG A 84 -46.67 -18.28 -5.68
N VAL A 85 -45.60 -18.94 -5.22
CA VAL A 85 -45.31 -20.32 -5.58
C VAL A 85 -46.39 -21.28 -5.05
N ALA A 86 -46.93 -21.01 -3.85
CA ALA A 86 -48.03 -21.80 -3.31
C ALA A 86 -49.34 -21.68 -4.11
N GLU A 87 -49.64 -20.51 -4.69
CA GLU A 87 -50.82 -20.29 -5.55
C GLU A 87 -50.79 -21.16 -6.81
N VAL A 88 -49.59 -21.44 -7.34
CA VAL A 88 -49.42 -22.24 -8.57
C VAL A 88 -49.17 -23.72 -8.33
N THR A 89 -48.91 -24.16 -7.08
CA THR A 89 -48.61 -25.57 -6.77
C THR A 89 -49.86 -26.47 -6.86
N ARG A 90 -49.80 -27.59 -7.61
CA ARG A 90 -50.90 -28.57 -7.67
C ARG A 90 -51.14 -29.15 -6.28
N GLY A 91 -52.39 -29.25 -5.84
CA GLY A 91 -52.74 -29.77 -4.50
C GLY A 91 -52.63 -28.75 -3.36
N GLY A 92 -52.18 -27.52 -3.63
CA GLY A 92 -52.09 -26.43 -2.66
C GLY A 92 -50.73 -26.29 -1.96
N PRO A 93 -50.61 -25.42 -0.94
CA PRO A 93 -49.33 -25.14 -0.28
C PRO A 93 -48.78 -26.36 0.48
N PRO A 94 -47.44 -26.48 0.64
CA PRO A 94 -46.83 -27.53 1.45
C PRO A 94 -47.33 -27.51 2.89
N GLY A 95 -47.67 -28.70 3.40
CA GLY A 95 -47.92 -28.95 4.82
C GLY A 95 -46.69 -28.64 5.68
N ARG A 96 -46.89 -28.53 7.01
CA ARG A 96 -45.78 -28.19 7.94
C ARG A 96 -44.59 -29.15 7.87
N ASP A 97 -44.84 -30.42 7.59
CA ASP A 97 -43.83 -31.47 7.51
C ASP A 97 -43.15 -31.57 6.13
N GLU A 98 -43.74 -30.93 5.11
CA GLU A 98 -43.29 -30.91 3.71
C GLU A 98 -42.42 -29.69 3.37
N LYS A 99 -42.35 -28.70 4.27
CA LYS A 99 -41.53 -27.49 4.12
C LYS A 99 -40.03 -27.71 4.27
N LYS A 100 -39.59 -28.93 4.56
CA LYS A 100 -38.17 -29.21 4.75
C LYS A 100 -37.52 -29.33 3.36
N PRO A 101 -36.58 -28.44 2.98
CA PRO A 101 -35.84 -28.66 1.75
C PRO A 101 -35.16 -30.02 1.84
N PRO A 102 -35.05 -30.77 0.72
CA PRO A 102 -34.30 -32.01 0.72
C PRO A 102 -32.90 -31.72 1.29
N GLU A 103 -32.38 -32.64 2.12
CA GLU A 103 -30.96 -32.60 2.50
C GLU A 103 -30.15 -32.70 1.21
N VAL A 104 -29.74 -31.55 0.69
CA VAL A 104 -28.76 -31.49 -0.39
C VAL A 104 -27.51 -32.05 0.24
N ALA A 105 -27.23 -33.34 -0.03
CA ALA A 105 -25.97 -33.93 0.33
C ALA A 105 -24.90 -32.98 -0.20
N SER A 106 -24.13 -32.39 0.71
CA SER A 106 -22.93 -31.66 0.38
C SER A 106 -21.98 -32.68 -0.24
N ALA A 107 -22.15 -32.91 -1.54
CA ALA A 107 -21.16 -33.61 -2.31
C ALA A 107 -19.96 -32.68 -2.33
N ASP A 108 -19.01 -32.99 -1.46
CA ASP A 108 -17.71 -32.36 -1.39
C ASP A 108 -16.97 -32.72 -2.68
N LEU A 109 -17.32 -32.02 -3.75
CA LEU A 109 -16.78 -32.24 -5.08
C LEU A 109 -15.51 -31.41 -5.18
N GLY A 110 -14.47 -31.97 -4.58
CA GLY A 110 -13.10 -31.62 -4.89
C GLY A 110 -12.92 -31.50 -6.39
N ILE A 111 -12.11 -30.53 -6.80
CA ILE A 111 -11.67 -30.34 -8.17
C ILE A 111 -11.07 -31.69 -8.64
N PRO A 112 -11.72 -32.47 -9.53
CA PRO A 112 -11.11 -33.59 -10.22
C PRO A 112 -9.78 -33.13 -10.81
N SER A 113 -8.73 -33.77 -10.32
CA SER A 113 -7.37 -33.72 -10.86
C SER A 113 -7.42 -33.98 -12.36
N GLY A 114 -6.91 -33.01 -13.14
CA GLY A 114 -6.99 -32.93 -14.61
C GLY A 114 -7.36 -31.54 -15.14
N ARG A 115 -7.64 -30.58 -14.24
CA ARG A 115 -8.22 -29.25 -14.53
C ARG A 115 -7.23 -28.06 -14.49
N GLY A 116 -5.95 -28.28 -14.18
CA GLY A 116 -4.92 -27.24 -14.30
C GLY A 116 -4.69 -26.81 -15.75
N ASP A 117 -4.90 -27.75 -16.67
CA ASP A 117 -4.49 -27.64 -18.06
C ASP A 117 -5.17 -26.47 -18.79
N LEU A 118 -6.49 -26.24 -18.69
CA LEU A 118 -7.14 -25.16 -19.47
C LEU A 118 -6.78 -23.74 -19.04
N LEU A 119 -6.64 -23.50 -17.73
CA LEU A 119 -6.21 -22.21 -17.22
C LEU A 119 -4.72 -21.99 -17.52
N ASP A 120 -3.93 -23.05 -17.43
CA ASP A 120 -2.52 -23.03 -17.80
C ASP A 120 -2.33 -22.87 -19.32
N ASP A 121 -3.21 -23.43 -20.13
CA ASP A 121 -3.25 -23.30 -21.59
C ASP A 121 -3.65 -21.89 -22.00
N LEU A 122 -4.65 -21.29 -21.33
CA LEU A 122 -5.01 -19.88 -21.49
C LEU A 122 -3.82 -18.98 -21.13
N HIS A 123 -3.12 -19.29 -20.03
CA HIS A 123 -1.94 -18.55 -19.60
C HIS A 123 -0.75 -18.70 -20.56
N GLN A 124 -0.54 -19.89 -21.12
CA GLN A 124 0.47 -20.19 -22.13
C GLN A 124 0.11 -19.65 -23.52
N GLY A 125 -1.09 -19.09 -23.69
CA GLY A 125 -1.55 -18.51 -24.94
C GLY A 125 -1.95 -19.54 -26.00
N LEU A 126 -2.23 -20.80 -25.62
CA LEU A 126 -2.78 -21.81 -26.52
C LEU A 126 -4.18 -21.42 -27.00
N PHE A 127 -4.92 -20.67 -26.18
CA PHE A 127 -6.16 -20.02 -26.55
C PHE A 127 -6.09 -18.54 -26.18
N LYS A 128 -6.75 -17.67 -26.98
CA LYS A 128 -6.80 -16.22 -26.70
C LYS A 128 -7.86 -15.86 -25.65
N GLU A 129 -8.85 -16.72 -25.49
CA GLU A 129 -10.05 -16.47 -24.69
C GLU A 129 -10.57 -17.79 -24.12
N LEU A 130 -11.10 -17.74 -22.91
CA LEU A 130 -11.83 -18.81 -22.24
C LEU A 130 -13.22 -18.29 -21.86
N SER A 131 -14.28 -18.99 -22.28
CA SER A 131 -15.66 -18.62 -21.98
C SER A 131 -16.21 -19.48 -20.85
N PHE A 132 -16.70 -18.86 -19.79
CA PHE A 132 -17.39 -19.53 -18.68
C PHE A 132 -18.88 -19.33 -18.83
N VAL A 133 -19.63 -20.42 -18.80
CA VAL A 133 -21.10 -20.43 -18.85
C VAL A 133 -21.63 -20.96 -17.52
N GLU A 134 -22.58 -20.24 -16.93
CA GLU A 134 -23.29 -20.69 -15.72
C GLU A 134 -24.78 -20.50 -15.89
N PHE A 135 -25.55 -21.55 -15.61
CA PHE A 135 -27.00 -21.51 -15.54
C PHE A 135 -27.39 -21.38 -14.07
N THR A 136 -27.96 -20.24 -13.71
CA THR A 136 -28.45 -19.99 -12.35
C THR A 136 -29.95 -19.81 -12.38
N ALA A 137 -30.58 -19.92 -11.21
CA ALA A 137 -31.99 -19.59 -11.06
C ALA A 137 -32.33 -18.11 -11.35
N ASP A 138 -31.32 -17.23 -11.48
CA ASP A 138 -31.49 -15.81 -11.79
C ASP A 138 -31.30 -15.51 -13.29
N GLY A 139 -30.68 -16.42 -14.05
CA GLY A 139 -30.41 -16.22 -15.47
C GLY A 139 -29.31 -17.12 -16.03
N LEU A 140 -29.01 -16.89 -17.31
CA LEU A 140 -27.90 -17.49 -18.03
C LEU A 140 -26.76 -16.48 -18.02
N HIS A 141 -25.57 -16.89 -17.57
CA HIS A 141 -24.42 -16.02 -17.46
C HIS A 141 -23.29 -16.50 -18.36
N MET A 142 -22.66 -15.57 -19.07
CA MET A 142 -21.45 -15.84 -19.85
C MET A 142 -20.38 -14.82 -19.52
N ILE A 143 -19.27 -15.29 -18.94
CA ILE A 143 -18.11 -14.47 -18.62
C ILE A 143 -16.95 -14.89 -19.51
N LYS A 144 -16.41 -13.95 -20.28
CA LYS A 144 -15.20 -14.15 -21.08
C LYS A 144 -13.98 -13.72 -20.31
N VAL A 145 -12.98 -14.59 -20.28
CA VAL A 145 -11.66 -14.33 -19.70
C VAL A 145 -10.64 -14.26 -20.82
N THR A 146 -9.87 -13.18 -20.82
CA THR A 146 -8.69 -13.01 -21.68
C THR A 146 -7.48 -12.66 -20.82
N ILE A 147 -6.27 -12.92 -21.31
CA ILE A 147 -5.03 -12.53 -20.64
C ILE A 147 -4.50 -11.28 -21.34
N GLY A 148 -4.40 -10.16 -20.61
CA GLY A 148 -3.81 -8.92 -21.14
C GLY A 148 -2.31 -9.06 -21.35
N GLU A 149 -1.68 -8.06 -21.99
CA GLU A 149 -0.23 -8.05 -22.27
C GLU A 149 0.66 -8.27 -21.02
N ALA A 150 0.15 -7.92 -19.84
CA ALA A 150 0.80 -8.07 -18.54
C ALA A 150 0.68 -9.46 -17.90
N GLY A 151 -0.05 -10.40 -18.53
CA GLY A 151 -0.47 -11.64 -17.87
C GLY A 151 -1.63 -11.46 -16.88
N ILE A 152 -2.27 -10.30 -16.87
CA ILE A 152 -3.38 -9.98 -15.97
C ILE A 152 -4.70 -10.44 -16.61
N PRO A 153 -5.51 -11.26 -15.94
CA PRO A 153 -6.78 -11.72 -16.46
C PRO A 153 -7.81 -10.58 -16.50
N LEU A 154 -8.40 -10.37 -17.68
CA LEU A 154 -9.49 -9.43 -17.92
C LEU A 154 -10.80 -10.21 -18.05
N GLN A 155 -11.83 -9.79 -17.32
CA GLN A 155 -13.16 -10.41 -17.33
C GLN A 155 -14.18 -9.46 -17.95
N ASN A 156 -14.92 -9.96 -18.92
CA ASN A 156 -16.00 -9.23 -19.57
C ASN A 156 -17.29 -10.06 -19.54
N ASP A 157 -18.41 -9.43 -19.21
CA ASP A 157 -19.73 -10.01 -19.46
C ASP A 157 -19.97 -10.05 -20.96
N ALA A 158 -20.27 -11.24 -21.47
CA ALA A 158 -20.30 -11.53 -22.89
C ALA A 158 -21.69 -11.95 -23.40
N GLY A 159 -22.72 -11.81 -22.58
CA GLY A 159 -24.08 -12.15 -22.99
C GLY A 159 -24.97 -12.65 -21.87
N SER A 160 -24.73 -12.25 -20.62
CA SER A 160 -25.62 -12.61 -19.52
C SER A 160 -27.05 -12.12 -19.78
N LYS A 161 -28.04 -13.00 -19.61
CA LYS A 161 -29.47 -12.73 -19.84
C LYS A 161 -30.33 -13.34 -18.75
N THR A 162 -31.48 -12.73 -18.52
CA THR A 162 -32.57 -13.32 -17.74
C THR A 162 -33.29 -14.42 -18.54
N TRP A 163 -33.87 -15.39 -17.84
CA TRP A 163 -34.52 -16.55 -18.46
C TRP A 163 -35.64 -16.18 -19.44
N HIS A 164 -36.53 -15.25 -19.08
CA HIS A 164 -37.65 -14.82 -19.94
C HIS A 164 -37.21 -14.19 -21.28
N LEU A 165 -35.97 -13.71 -21.40
CA LEU A 165 -35.43 -13.18 -22.67
C LEU A 165 -34.89 -14.28 -23.59
N VAL A 166 -34.69 -15.49 -23.06
CA VAL A 166 -34.20 -16.66 -23.80
C VAL A 166 -35.34 -17.64 -24.06
N VAL A 167 -36.18 -17.88 -23.05
CA VAL A 167 -37.33 -18.79 -23.08
C VAL A 167 -38.58 -17.96 -22.69
N PRO A 168 -39.29 -17.37 -23.67
CA PRO A 168 -40.45 -16.51 -23.42
C PRO A 168 -41.63 -17.21 -22.75
N GLU A 169 -41.64 -18.55 -22.73
CA GLU A 169 -42.68 -19.39 -22.11
C GLU A 169 -42.64 -19.37 -20.58
N PHE A 170 -41.54 -18.90 -19.97
CA PHE A 170 -41.47 -18.71 -18.51
C PHE A 170 -42.36 -17.56 -18.04
N ASP A 171 -42.86 -17.68 -16.82
CA ASP A 171 -43.60 -16.59 -16.17
C ASP A 171 -42.71 -15.36 -15.93
N PHE A 172 -43.30 -14.16 -15.97
CA PHE A 172 -42.60 -12.91 -15.69
C PHE A 172 -42.35 -12.70 -14.19
N ASP A 173 -43.09 -13.38 -13.32
CA ASP A 173 -42.83 -13.41 -11.88
C ASP A 173 -41.58 -14.26 -11.58
N GLU A 174 -40.57 -13.64 -10.97
CA GLU A 174 -39.27 -14.28 -10.72
C GLU A 174 -39.39 -15.53 -9.83
N ASP A 175 -40.30 -15.54 -8.84
CA ASP A 175 -40.43 -16.68 -7.93
C ASP A 175 -41.13 -17.86 -8.61
N VAL A 176 -42.09 -17.58 -9.50
CA VAL A 176 -42.75 -18.58 -10.34
C VAL A 176 -41.79 -19.12 -11.41
N CYS A 177 -41.00 -18.26 -12.06
CA CYS A 177 -39.96 -18.69 -12.99
C CYS A 177 -38.94 -19.62 -12.32
N ARG A 178 -38.51 -19.31 -11.09
CA ARG A 178 -37.65 -20.20 -10.29
C ARG A 178 -38.31 -21.55 -9.99
N PHE A 179 -39.61 -21.56 -9.68
CA PHE A 179 -40.37 -22.79 -9.49
C PHE A 179 -40.38 -23.64 -10.77
N GLN A 180 -40.61 -23.03 -11.93
CA GLN A 180 -40.55 -23.71 -13.24
C GLN A 180 -39.14 -24.22 -13.54
N LEU A 181 -38.09 -23.44 -13.25
CA LEU A 181 -36.68 -23.84 -13.42
C LEU A 181 -36.25 -25.02 -12.52
N ALA A 182 -36.83 -25.11 -11.33
CA ALA A 182 -36.66 -26.27 -10.45
C ALA A 182 -37.46 -27.52 -10.93
N GLY A 183 -38.19 -27.40 -12.05
CA GLY A 183 -38.96 -28.47 -12.67
C GLY A 183 -40.45 -28.46 -12.32
N GLY A 184 -40.90 -27.55 -11.46
CA GLY A 184 -42.29 -27.42 -11.05
C GLY A 184 -43.21 -27.10 -12.23
N ILE A 185 -44.35 -27.78 -12.32
CA ILE A 185 -45.34 -27.52 -13.37
C ILE A 185 -46.49 -26.72 -12.77
N GLY A 186 -46.99 -27.16 -11.61
CA GLY A 186 -48.09 -26.49 -10.98
C GLY A 186 -49.37 -26.53 -11.81
N THR A 187 -50.18 -25.49 -11.68
CA THR A 187 -51.38 -25.23 -12.48
C THR A 187 -51.06 -24.47 -13.77
N LEU A 188 -49.78 -24.22 -14.05
CA LEU A 188 -49.30 -23.50 -15.23
C LEU A 188 -49.10 -24.46 -16.41
N PRO A 189 -49.12 -23.96 -17.66
CA PRO A 189 -48.68 -24.75 -18.81
C PRO A 189 -47.23 -25.23 -18.60
N PRO A 190 -46.92 -26.52 -18.85
CA PRO A 190 -45.55 -27.01 -18.75
C PRO A 190 -44.69 -26.35 -19.84
N VAL A 191 -43.45 -26.00 -19.48
CA VAL A 191 -42.46 -25.54 -20.45
C VAL A 191 -42.07 -26.69 -21.36
N ASP A 192 -42.19 -26.51 -22.67
CA ASP A 192 -41.77 -27.52 -23.63
C ASP A 192 -40.25 -27.73 -23.53
N ARG A 193 -39.87 -28.99 -23.30
CA ARG A 193 -38.47 -29.33 -23.00
C ARG A 193 -37.58 -29.25 -24.23
N GLY A 194 -38.11 -29.49 -25.43
CA GLY A 194 -37.37 -29.41 -26.69
C GLY A 194 -37.16 -27.97 -27.16
N GLU A 195 -38.19 -27.13 -27.01
CA GLU A 195 -38.10 -25.69 -27.25
C GLU A 195 -37.15 -25.03 -26.24
N PHE A 196 -37.21 -25.43 -24.96
CA PHE A 196 -36.25 -24.99 -23.94
C PHE A 196 -34.80 -25.29 -24.32
N ASP A 197 -34.49 -26.53 -24.71
CA ASP A 197 -33.14 -26.92 -25.12
C ASP A 197 -32.68 -26.13 -26.34
N SER A 198 -33.57 -25.95 -27.32
CA SER A 198 -33.31 -25.20 -28.54
C SER A 198 -33.01 -23.73 -28.26
N ALA A 199 -33.78 -23.10 -27.36
CA ALA A 199 -33.59 -21.72 -26.95
C ALA A 199 -32.26 -21.49 -26.21
N VAL A 200 -31.87 -22.40 -25.31
CA VAL A 200 -30.58 -22.37 -24.63
C VAL A 200 -29.42 -22.47 -25.63
N LEU A 201 -29.52 -23.41 -26.59
CA LEU A 201 -28.50 -23.59 -27.62
C LEU A 201 -28.43 -22.41 -28.60
N GLU A 202 -29.56 -21.80 -28.97
CA GLU A 202 -29.61 -20.58 -29.79
C GLU A 202 -28.97 -19.39 -29.08
N TRP A 203 -29.25 -19.19 -27.78
CA TRP A 203 -28.57 -18.17 -26.98
C TRP A 203 -27.06 -18.40 -26.96
N LEU A 204 -26.62 -19.63 -26.71
CA LEU A 204 -25.20 -19.97 -26.67
C LEU A 204 -24.51 -19.72 -28.01
N LYS A 205 -25.14 -20.12 -29.13
CA LYS A 205 -24.65 -19.83 -30.49
C LYS A 205 -24.57 -18.34 -30.78
N ALA A 206 -25.50 -17.53 -30.28
CA ALA A 206 -25.48 -16.08 -30.47
C ALA A 206 -24.35 -15.39 -29.69
N CYS A 207 -23.93 -15.96 -28.55
CA CYS A 207 -22.89 -15.39 -27.69
C CYS A 207 -21.46 -15.88 -28.04
N LEU A 208 -21.35 -17.07 -28.65
CA LEU A 208 -20.07 -17.62 -29.11
C LEU A 208 -19.75 -17.14 -30.54
N PRO A 209 -18.49 -16.78 -30.82
CA PRO A 209 -18.08 -16.42 -32.18
C PRO A 209 -18.21 -17.62 -33.13
N ALA A 210 -18.54 -17.38 -34.41
CA ALA A 210 -18.67 -18.40 -35.46
C ALA A 210 -17.34 -19.08 -35.86
N VAL A 211 -16.24 -18.74 -35.18
CA VAL A 211 -14.89 -19.26 -35.44
C VAL A 211 -14.66 -20.43 -34.48
N PRO A 212 -14.03 -21.55 -34.93
CA PRO A 212 -13.78 -22.67 -34.04
C PRO A 212 -12.80 -22.27 -32.91
N ASP A 213 -13.12 -22.71 -31.69
CA ASP A 213 -12.22 -22.92 -30.54
C ASP A 213 -11.86 -21.76 -29.57
N PRO A 214 -12.79 -20.97 -29.00
CA PRO A 214 -12.65 -20.64 -27.59
C PRO A 214 -13.16 -21.84 -26.75
N PRO A 215 -12.32 -22.49 -25.91
CA PRO A 215 -12.81 -23.51 -24.99
C PRO A 215 -13.94 -22.93 -24.10
N VAL A 216 -15.04 -23.66 -24.01
CA VAL A 216 -16.19 -23.30 -23.17
C VAL A 216 -16.19 -24.17 -21.92
N VAL A 217 -16.18 -23.51 -20.78
CA VAL A 217 -16.22 -24.11 -19.45
C VAL A 217 -17.62 -23.95 -18.89
N LEU A 218 -18.27 -25.07 -18.58
CA LEU A 218 -19.58 -25.07 -17.94
C LEU A 218 -19.41 -25.12 -16.42
N LEU A 219 -19.90 -24.11 -15.73
CA LEU A 219 -20.06 -24.12 -14.27
C LEU A 219 -21.35 -24.86 -13.94
N ARG A 220 -21.23 -26.01 -13.28
CA ARG A 220 -22.40 -26.87 -13.01
C ARG A 220 -23.39 -26.18 -12.07
N PRO A 221 -24.70 -26.25 -12.38
CA PRO A 221 -25.74 -25.76 -11.49
C PRO A 221 -25.79 -26.59 -10.19
N PRO A 222 -26.36 -26.05 -9.11
CA PRO A 222 -26.64 -26.83 -7.91
C PRO A 222 -27.60 -27.99 -8.24
N PRO A 223 -27.45 -29.16 -7.60
CA PRO A 223 -28.31 -30.30 -7.86
C PRO A 223 -29.77 -30.02 -7.45
N GLY A 224 -30.70 -30.67 -8.13
CA GLY A 224 -32.16 -30.57 -7.91
C GLY A 224 -32.85 -29.51 -8.77
N TRP A 225 -32.11 -28.72 -9.54
CA TRP A 225 -32.69 -27.75 -10.48
C TRP A 225 -32.88 -28.38 -11.86
N GLU A 226 -34.00 -29.07 -12.05
CA GLU A 226 -34.24 -29.93 -13.23
C GLU A 226 -33.97 -29.23 -14.58
N LEU A 227 -34.50 -28.02 -14.81
CA LEU A 227 -34.26 -27.31 -16.07
C LEU A 227 -32.85 -26.75 -16.19
N LEU A 228 -32.19 -26.42 -15.08
CA LEU A 228 -30.80 -25.96 -15.12
C LEU A 228 -29.85 -27.13 -15.44
N GLU A 229 -30.10 -28.31 -14.84
CA GLU A 229 -29.39 -29.55 -15.15
C GLU A 229 -29.63 -29.96 -16.61
N ARG A 230 -30.86 -29.82 -17.10
CA ARG A 230 -31.18 -30.05 -18.50
C ARG A 230 -30.46 -29.09 -19.44
N ALA A 231 -30.42 -27.80 -19.13
CA ALA A 231 -29.65 -26.82 -19.91
C ALA A 231 -28.16 -27.18 -19.95
N ALA A 232 -27.60 -27.60 -18.82
CA ALA A 232 -26.23 -28.10 -18.74
C ALA A 232 -26.00 -29.34 -19.62
N ALA A 233 -26.91 -30.31 -19.58
CA ALA A 233 -26.86 -31.51 -20.43
C ALA A 233 -26.99 -31.17 -21.92
N ALA A 234 -27.90 -30.29 -22.31
CA ALA A 234 -28.06 -29.87 -23.71
C ALA A 234 -26.77 -29.24 -24.28
N VAL A 235 -26.09 -28.41 -23.49
CA VAL A 235 -24.79 -27.82 -23.87
C VAL A 235 -23.68 -28.88 -23.98
N TRP A 236 -23.72 -29.88 -23.11
CA TRP A 236 -22.76 -30.99 -23.13
C TRP A 236 -22.96 -31.89 -24.34
N ASP A 237 -24.20 -32.33 -24.61
CA ASP A 237 -24.55 -33.24 -25.71
C ASP A 237 -24.32 -32.60 -27.08
N ALA A 238 -24.48 -31.28 -27.18
CA ALA A 238 -24.14 -30.52 -28.38
C ALA A 238 -22.61 -30.43 -28.63
N GLY A 239 -21.77 -30.95 -27.72
CA GLY A 239 -20.31 -30.93 -27.83
C GLY A 239 -19.70 -29.54 -27.68
N VAL A 240 -20.44 -28.58 -27.12
CA VAL A 240 -20.02 -27.18 -27.04
C VAL A 240 -19.07 -26.94 -25.86
N SER A 241 -19.31 -27.61 -24.72
CA SER A 241 -18.39 -27.56 -23.57
C SER A 241 -17.39 -28.70 -23.60
N ARG A 242 -16.14 -28.41 -23.23
CA ARG A 242 -15.07 -29.40 -23.11
C ARG A 242 -14.79 -29.80 -21.65
N VAL A 243 -15.24 -29.02 -20.68
CA VAL A 243 -14.93 -29.20 -19.25
C VAL A 243 -16.06 -28.67 -18.36
N GLU A 244 -16.47 -29.47 -17.38
CA GLU A 244 -17.37 -29.06 -16.29
C GLU A 244 -16.57 -28.71 -15.03
N LEU A 245 -16.93 -27.61 -14.36
CA LEU A 245 -16.41 -27.23 -13.05
C LEU A 245 -17.54 -27.23 -12.01
N HIS A 246 -17.28 -27.85 -10.86
CA HIS A 246 -18.15 -27.71 -9.70
C HIS A 246 -17.82 -26.38 -9.03
N ALA A 247 -18.79 -25.47 -8.95
CA ALA A 247 -18.65 -24.27 -8.16
C ALA A 247 -18.62 -24.68 -6.68
N GLY A 248 -17.41 -24.83 -6.11
CA GLY A 248 -17.25 -25.24 -4.71
C GLY A 248 -18.10 -24.38 -3.77
N SER A 249 -18.89 -25.03 -2.91
CA SER A 249 -19.63 -24.39 -1.83
C SER A 249 -18.61 -23.87 -0.82
N THR A 250 -18.45 -22.55 -0.72
CA THR A 250 -17.72 -21.96 0.40
C THR A 250 -18.72 -21.72 1.52
N GLU A 251 -18.71 -22.59 2.52
CA GLU A 251 -19.14 -22.23 3.87
C GLU A 251 -18.23 -21.10 4.36
N LEU A 252 -18.63 -19.86 4.13
CA LEU A 252 -18.05 -18.73 4.86
C LEU A 252 -18.57 -18.82 6.29
N ALA A 253 -17.65 -19.12 7.20
CA ALA A 253 -17.82 -18.98 8.64
C ALA A 253 -18.04 -17.49 8.98
N GLU A 254 -19.22 -16.95 8.68
CA GLU A 254 -19.81 -15.72 9.22
C GLU A 254 -21.19 -15.46 8.57
N GLY A 255 -22.18 -16.23 9.01
CA GLY A 255 -23.54 -15.77 9.32
C GLY A 255 -24.49 -15.26 8.23
N ILE A 256 -24.07 -14.83 7.04
CA ILE A 256 -24.96 -14.44 5.93
C ILE A 256 -24.27 -14.79 4.60
N PRO A 257 -24.75 -15.77 3.82
CA PRO A 257 -24.18 -16.06 2.51
C PRO A 257 -24.45 -14.87 1.59
N ALA A 258 -23.40 -14.08 1.30
CA ALA A 258 -23.45 -13.10 0.23
C ALA A 258 -23.76 -13.85 -1.08
N ARG A 259 -24.77 -13.38 -1.82
CA ARG A 259 -25.18 -13.92 -3.12
C ARG A 259 -23.96 -13.91 -4.06
N ARG A 260 -23.36 -15.08 -4.28
CA ARG A 260 -22.19 -15.27 -5.15
C ARG A 260 -22.61 -15.01 -6.59
N THR A 261 -21.91 -14.14 -7.30
CA THR A 261 -22.10 -13.95 -8.74
C THR A 261 -21.21 -14.89 -9.54
N THR A 262 -21.59 -15.18 -10.80
CA THR A 262 -20.75 -15.91 -11.76
C THR A 262 -19.38 -15.25 -11.94
N ALA A 263 -19.35 -13.92 -12.03
CA ALA A 263 -18.11 -13.16 -12.11
C ALA A 263 -17.19 -13.40 -10.89
N ASP A 264 -17.74 -13.48 -9.67
CA ASP A 264 -16.94 -13.80 -8.47
C ASP A 264 -16.44 -15.25 -8.46
N ALA A 265 -17.18 -16.17 -9.07
CA ALA A 265 -16.76 -17.56 -9.23
C ALA A 265 -15.56 -17.65 -10.20
N VAL A 266 -15.70 -17.03 -11.37
CA VAL A 266 -14.65 -16.97 -12.40
C VAL A 266 -13.43 -16.23 -11.88
N ARG A 267 -13.61 -15.10 -11.17
CA ARG A 267 -12.52 -14.34 -10.54
C ARG A 267 -11.71 -15.19 -9.57
N ARG A 268 -12.35 -16.04 -8.77
CA ARG A 268 -11.64 -16.95 -7.86
C ARG A 268 -10.81 -17.99 -8.60
N LEU A 269 -11.29 -18.48 -9.74
CA LEU A 269 -10.55 -19.43 -10.57
C LEU A 269 -9.33 -18.77 -11.22
N VAL A 270 -9.48 -17.61 -11.86
CA VAL A 270 -8.35 -16.94 -12.53
C VAL A 270 -7.29 -16.41 -11.57
N ARG A 271 -7.62 -16.23 -10.28
CA ARG A 271 -6.65 -15.88 -9.23
C ARG A 271 -5.60 -16.97 -8.97
N THR A 272 -5.86 -18.20 -9.38
CA THR A 272 -4.90 -19.32 -9.25
C THR A 272 -3.95 -19.42 -10.45
N LEU A 273 -4.06 -18.51 -11.43
CA LEU A 273 -3.08 -18.42 -12.52
C LEU A 273 -1.72 -17.98 -11.97
N PRO A 274 -0.61 -18.51 -12.50
CA PRO A 274 0.71 -18.05 -12.11
C PRO A 274 0.96 -16.61 -12.61
N LEU A 275 1.81 -15.87 -11.90
CA LEU A 275 2.23 -14.54 -12.34
C LEU A 275 3.10 -14.64 -13.61
N LEU A 276 2.74 -13.94 -14.68
CA LEU A 276 3.53 -13.95 -15.93
C LEU A 276 4.86 -13.19 -15.78
N ALA A 277 4.85 -12.13 -14.97
CA ALA A 277 6.00 -11.27 -14.71
C ALA A 277 6.08 -10.91 -13.22
N ASP A 278 7.29 -10.56 -12.78
CA ASP A 278 7.52 -10.06 -11.42
C ASP A 278 6.59 -8.88 -11.14
N HIS A 279 5.87 -8.91 -10.03
CA HIS A 279 5.16 -7.72 -9.58
C HIS A 279 6.15 -6.86 -8.80
N THR A 280 6.56 -5.73 -9.39
CA THR A 280 7.61 -4.87 -8.85
C THR A 280 7.04 -3.57 -8.31
N LEU A 281 7.51 -3.16 -7.13
CA LEU A 281 7.27 -1.84 -6.57
C LEU A 281 8.31 -0.86 -7.14
N LEU A 282 7.84 0.21 -7.78
CA LEU A 282 8.70 1.28 -8.26
C LEU A 282 9.02 2.25 -7.12
N LEU A 283 10.32 2.44 -6.87
CA LEU A 283 10.89 3.32 -5.85
C LEU A 283 11.95 4.23 -6.48
N ALA A 284 12.39 5.25 -5.75
CA ALA A 284 13.61 5.98 -6.05
C ALA A 284 14.80 5.37 -5.30
N ARG A 285 15.99 5.44 -5.88
CA ARG A 285 17.24 5.12 -5.19
C ARG A 285 18.25 6.22 -5.47
N ALA A 286 18.86 6.75 -4.42
CA ALA A 286 19.99 7.66 -4.53
C ALA A 286 21.29 6.85 -4.48
N ASP A 287 22.17 7.08 -5.45
CA ASP A 287 23.52 6.54 -5.41
C ASP A 287 24.29 7.11 -4.20
N ARG A 288 25.00 6.25 -3.47
CA ARG A 288 25.58 6.64 -2.18
C ARG A 288 26.77 7.59 -2.31
N ASP A 289 27.48 7.57 -3.43
CA ASP A 289 28.71 8.35 -3.62
C ASP A 289 28.42 9.64 -4.37
N THR A 290 27.63 9.54 -5.43
CA THR A 290 27.27 10.65 -6.29
C THR A 290 26.00 11.35 -5.86
N GLY A 291 25.10 10.69 -5.12
CA GLY A 291 23.77 11.24 -4.80
C GLY A 291 22.81 11.23 -6.00
N ALA A 292 23.22 10.72 -7.16
CA ALA A 292 22.37 10.67 -8.36
C ALA A 292 21.14 9.80 -8.10
N VAL A 293 19.96 10.31 -8.42
CA VAL A 293 18.69 9.60 -8.19
C VAL A 293 18.27 8.88 -9.46
N HIS A 294 17.93 7.60 -9.30
CA HIS A 294 17.47 6.74 -10.37
C HIS A 294 16.24 5.94 -9.93
N PRO A 295 15.38 5.52 -10.87
CA PRO A 295 14.30 4.60 -10.59
C PRO A 295 14.87 3.24 -10.13
N HIS A 296 14.19 2.61 -9.19
CA HIS A 296 14.53 1.30 -8.65
C HIS A 296 13.28 0.43 -8.60
N SER A 297 13.35 -0.76 -9.23
CA SER A 297 12.28 -1.75 -9.18
C SER A 297 12.60 -2.80 -8.11
N HIS A 298 11.77 -2.86 -7.07
CA HIS A 298 11.86 -3.84 -6.00
C HIS A 298 10.83 -4.95 -6.23
N VAL A 299 11.28 -6.20 -6.39
CA VAL A 299 10.38 -7.34 -6.61
C VAL A 299 9.59 -7.64 -5.34
N LEU A 300 8.25 -7.51 -5.39
CA LEU A 300 7.36 -7.91 -4.31
C LEU A 300 7.00 -9.39 -4.41
N PHE A 301 6.57 -9.80 -5.60
CA PHE A 301 6.14 -11.17 -5.89
C PHE A 301 6.78 -11.63 -7.20
N PRO A 302 7.55 -12.74 -7.20
CA PRO A 302 8.27 -13.18 -8.39
C PRO A 302 7.34 -13.78 -9.45
N ALA A 303 7.76 -13.73 -10.71
CA ALA A 303 7.13 -14.44 -11.81
C ALA A 303 7.07 -15.95 -11.51
N GLY A 304 5.99 -16.59 -11.94
CA GLY A 304 5.71 -18.01 -11.68
C GLY A 304 5.06 -18.29 -10.32
N SER A 305 4.99 -17.33 -9.39
CA SER A 305 4.23 -17.50 -8.14
C SER A 305 2.77 -17.87 -8.44
N ARG A 306 2.26 -18.89 -7.75
CA ARG A 306 0.90 -19.42 -7.89
C ARG A 306 0.26 -19.51 -6.51
N LEU A 307 -0.98 -19.01 -6.40
CA LEU A 307 -1.79 -19.12 -5.19
C LEU A 307 -2.77 -20.29 -5.30
N ALA A 308 -2.98 -21.01 -4.20
CA ALA A 308 -4.10 -21.94 -4.08
C ALA A 308 -5.45 -21.18 -4.00
N PRO A 309 -6.59 -21.86 -4.25
CA PRO A 309 -7.90 -21.23 -4.12
C PRO A 309 -8.12 -20.60 -2.73
N GLY A 310 -8.29 -19.27 -2.70
CA GLY A 310 -8.52 -18.51 -1.46
C GLY A 310 -7.25 -18.15 -0.68
N GLU A 311 -6.07 -18.58 -1.13
CA GLU A 311 -4.79 -18.20 -0.54
C GLU A 311 -4.41 -16.75 -0.89
N THR A 312 -3.58 -16.14 -0.05
CA THR A 312 -2.95 -14.85 -0.29
C THR A 312 -1.48 -14.90 0.11
N GLU A 313 -0.63 -14.22 -0.64
CA GLU A 313 0.81 -14.08 -0.32
C GLU A 313 1.09 -12.65 0.14
N THR A 314 2.05 -12.46 1.05
CA THR A 314 2.40 -11.14 1.60
C THR A 314 3.87 -10.82 1.40
N ALA A 315 4.15 -9.55 1.06
CA ALA A 315 5.50 -9.02 0.92
C ALA A 315 5.65 -7.78 1.79
N GLU A 316 6.68 -7.76 2.64
CA GLU A 316 6.99 -6.59 3.47
C GLU A 316 8.17 -5.81 2.89
N VAL A 317 8.01 -4.49 2.81
CA VAL A 317 9.05 -3.59 2.30
C VAL A 317 9.20 -2.41 3.25
N THR A 318 10.43 -2.00 3.51
CA THR A 318 10.72 -0.73 4.18
C THR A 318 11.10 0.29 3.13
N VAL A 319 10.41 1.42 3.13
CA VAL A 319 10.69 2.56 2.25
C VAL A 319 11.04 3.78 3.09
N HIS A 320 11.63 4.78 2.47
CA HIS A 320 12.09 6.00 3.14
C HIS A 320 11.45 7.23 2.51
N GLY A 321 11.16 8.23 3.35
CA GLY A 321 10.66 9.52 2.91
C GLY A 321 11.70 10.30 2.12
N GLY A 322 11.24 11.40 1.49
CA GLY A 322 12.09 12.32 0.75
C GLY A 322 13.01 13.15 1.66
N VAL A 323 13.56 14.20 1.07
CA VAL A 323 14.54 15.08 1.73
C VAL A 323 13.87 16.10 2.65
N THR A 324 12.65 16.51 2.31
CA THR A 324 11.90 17.58 2.99
C THR A 324 10.48 17.15 3.26
N GLY A 325 9.89 17.74 4.32
CA GLY A 325 8.44 17.69 4.56
C GLY A 325 7.85 16.30 4.87
N ARG A 326 6.54 16.22 4.65
CA ARG A 326 5.69 15.02 4.66
C ARG A 326 4.89 15.06 3.37
N ASP A 327 5.56 14.77 2.27
CA ASP A 327 4.93 14.79 0.96
C ASP A 327 4.22 13.46 0.70
N ALA A 328 3.18 13.51 -0.13
CA ALA A 328 2.39 12.35 -0.47
C ALA A 328 3.10 11.59 -1.62
N LEU A 329 3.76 10.49 -1.27
CA LEU A 329 4.61 9.68 -2.14
C LEU A 329 3.80 8.58 -2.84
N TYR A 330 4.09 8.35 -4.12
CA TYR A 330 3.48 7.29 -4.90
C TYR A 330 4.23 5.96 -4.75
N LEU A 331 3.46 4.88 -4.72
CA LEU A 331 3.91 3.49 -4.67
C LEU A 331 3.22 2.69 -5.79
N PRO A 332 3.65 2.83 -7.05
CA PRO A 332 3.12 2.04 -8.14
C PRO A 332 3.70 0.63 -8.11
N VAL A 333 2.81 -0.36 -8.16
CA VAL A 333 3.16 -1.76 -8.41
C VAL A 333 2.96 -2.02 -9.89
N LEU A 334 3.99 -2.51 -10.57
CA LEU A 334 4.03 -2.76 -12.01
C LEU A 334 4.15 -4.26 -12.27
N ALA A 335 3.61 -4.73 -13.40
CA ALA A 335 3.87 -6.07 -13.90
C ALA A 335 5.14 -6.05 -14.77
N GLY A 336 6.27 -6.51 -14.21
CA GLY A 336 7.59 -6.48 -14.81
C GLY A 336 8.44 -5.28 -14.38
N VAL A 337 9.56 -5.09 -15.06
CA VAL A 337 10.48 -3.96 -14.84
C VAL A 337 10.31 -2.96 -16.00
N PRO A 338 9.99 -1.69 -15.74
CA PRO A 338 9.86 -0.67 -16.78
C PRO A 338 11.21 -0.38 -17.45
N ALA A 339 11.16 0.04 -18.71
CA ALA A 339 12.30 0.60 -19.42
C ALA A 339 12.73 1.95 -18.80
N ALA A 340 13.89 2.47 -19.22
CA ALA A 340 14.48 3.69 -18.67
C ALA A 340 13.60 4.95 -18.86
N ASP A 341 12.67 4.92 -19.82
CA ASP A 341 11.68 5.98 -20.08
C ASP A 341 10.36 5.78 -19.31
N GLY A 342 10.27 4.75 -18.46
CA GLY A 342 9.07 4.40 -17.69
C GLY A 342 8.03 3.60 -18.48
N THR A 343 8.33 3.17 -19.71
CA THR A 343 7.40 2.37 -20.53
C THR A 343 7.63 0.86 -20.37
N GLY A 344 6.73 0.04 -20.93
CA GLY A 344 6.93 -1.41 -21.05
C GLY A 344 6.53 -2.25 -19.83
N ALA A 345 6.22 -1.65 -18.67
CA ALA A 345 5.66 -2.35 -17.51
C ALA A 345 4.32 -1.73 -17.09
N PRO A 346 3.18 -2.40 -17.35
CA PRO A 346 1.87 -1.85 -17.05
C PRO A 346 1.60 -1.81 -15.54
N PRO A 347 0.87 -0.79 -15.04
CA PRO A 347 0.55 -0.67 -13.63
C PRO A 347 -0.51 -1.71 -13.21
N VAL A 348 -0.21 -2.42 -12.12
CA VAL A 348 -1.11 -3.36 -11.44
C VAL A 348 -1.97 -2.62 -10.41
N SER A 349 -1.33 -1.85 -9.54
CA SER A 349 -1.99 -1.03 -8.52
C SER A 349 -1.12 0.19 -8.20
N VAL A 350 -1.74 1.24 -7.68
CA VAL A 350 -1.01 2.43 -7.23
C VAL A 350 -1.53 2.85 -5.88
N HIS A 351 -0.61 2.99 -4.93
CA HIS A 351 -0.89 3.47 -3.59
C HIS A 351 -0.21 4.82 -3.36
N GLN A 352 -0.71 5.57 -2.38
CA GLN A 352 -0.13 6.83 -1.95
C GLN A 352 0.04 6.79 -0.43
N ILE A 353 1.20 7.20 0.06
CA ILE A 353 1.53 7.25 1.49
C ILE A 353 2.18 8.58 1.84
N GLU A 354 2.14 8.95 3.12
CA GLU A 354 2.92 10.07 3.65
C GLU A 354 4.02 9.50 4.54
N VAL A 355 5.27 9.86 4.25
CA VAL A 355 6.43 9.47 5.06
C VAL A 355 7.18 10.74 5.43
N GLY A 356 7.58 10.86 6.70
CA GLY A 356 8.40 11.99 7.14
C GLY A 356 9.76 12.02 6.44
N ALA A 357 10.31 13.22 6.26
CA ALA A 357 11.64 13.42 5.69
C ALA A 357 12.68 12.51 6.35
N LEU A 358 13.38 11.71 5.53
CA LEU A 358 14.39 10.74 5.96
C LEU A 358 13.89 9.63 6.91
N GLU A 359 12.60 9.58 7.23
CA GLU A 359 12.02 8.58 8.12
C GLU A 359 11.74 7.27 7.36
N PRO A 360 11.90 6.10 8.00
CA PRO A 360 11.48 4.83 7.45
C PRO A 360 9.98 4.59 7.65
N ALA A 361 9.35 3.89 6.70
CA ALA A 361 8.00 3.36 6.80
C ALA A 361 7.99 1.89 6.36
N ARG A 362 7.48 1.00 7.22
CA ARG A 362 7.30 -0.43 6.89
C ARG A 362 5.92 -0.64 6.32
N LEU A 363 5.88 -1.28 5.15
CA LEU A 363 4.69 -1.50 4.33
C LEU A 363 4.47 -3.01 4.13
N THR A 364 3.22 -3.43 4.03
CA THR A 364 2.85 -4.83 3.74
C THR A 364 1.91 -4.88 2.56
N PHE A 365 2.37 -5.49 1.47
CA PHE A 365 1.59 -5.74 0.26
C PHE A 365 1.02 -7.16 0.31
N VAL A 366 -0.20 -7.32 -0.21
CA VAL A 366 -0.91 -8.61 -0.27
C VAL A 366 -1.28 -8.90 -1.72
N LEU A 367 -0.80 -10.03 -2.22
CA LEU A 367 -1.19 -10.60 -3.49
C LEU A 367 -2.42 -11.50 -3.30
N ARG A 368 -3.49 -11.24 -4.05
CA ARG A 368 -4.70 -12.08 -4.10
C ARG A 368 -4.85 -12.85 -5.42
N GLY A 369 -3.99 -12.57 -6.39
CA GLY A 369 -3.95 -13.15 -7.72
C GLY A 369 -3.33 -12.18 -8.73
N PRO A 370 -3.16 -12.58 -10.00
CA PRO A 370 -2.51 -11.73 -11.00
C PRO A 370 -3.29 -10.42 -11.19
N GLY A 371 -2.61 -9.28 -11.07
CA GLY A 371 -3.23 -7.96 -11.16
C GLY A 371 -3.99 -7.51 -9.91
N GLU A 372 -3.93 -8.27 -8.81
CA GLU A 372 -4.63 -7.95 -7.56
C GLU A 372 -3.65 -7.83 -6.39
N VAL A 373 -2.99 -6.67 -6.29
CA VAL A 373 -2.11 -6.31 -5.18
C VAL A 373 -2.70 -5.16 -4.39
N ASP A 374 -2.89 -5.36 -3.09
CA ASP A 374 -3.38 -4.34 -2.15
C ASP A 374 -2.30 -4.02 -1.09
N LEU A 375 -2.25 -2.77 -0.62
CA LEU A 375 -1.42 -2.34 0.52
C LEU A 375 -2.25 -2.42 1.81
N VAL A 376 -1.74 -3.09 2.85
CA VAL A 376 -2.37 -3.16 4.18
C VAL A 376 -1.90 -2.00 5.04
N THR A 377 -2.82 -1.13 5.43
CA THR A 377 -2.53 -0.04 6.39
C THR A 377 -2.59 -0.57 7.82
N PRO A 378 -1.53 -0.41 8.64
CA PRO A 378 -1.57 -0.81 10.05
C PRO A 378 -2.68 -0.08 10.81
N GLY A 379 -3.54 -0.82 11.52
CA GLY A 379 -4.59 -0.26 12.39
C GLY A 379 -5.98 -0.10 11.75
N ALA A 380 -6.14 -0.39 10.46
CA ALA A 380 -7.47 -0.60 9.89
C ALA A 380 -7.88 -2.06 10.11
N PRO A 381 -9.04 -2.36 10.73
CA PRO A 381 -9.60 -3.70 10.66
C PRO A 381 -9.75 -4.10 9.19
N VAL A 382 -9.64 -5.39 8.88
CA VAL A 382 -9.87 -5.98 7.55
C VAL A 382 -11.36 -5.86 7.20
N ALA A 383 -11.86 -4.63 7.13
CA ALA A 383 -13.14 -4.27 6.58
C ALA A 383 -12.92 -4.03 5.09
N ARG A 384 -13.87 -4.51 4.28
CA ARG A 384 -13.97 -4.32 2.83
C ARG A 384 -13.36 -2.98 2.38
N PRO A 385 -12.62 -2.95 1.24
CA PRO A 385 -12.00 -1.73 0.77
C PRO A 385 -13.09 -0.63 0.67
N PRO A 386 -12.93 0.51 1.37
CA PRO A 386 -13.78 1.66 1.10
C PRO A 386 -13.60 2.01 -0.38
N GLY A 387 -14.71 2.25 -1.07
CA GLY A 387 -14.81 2.41 -2.53
C GLY A 387 -13.97 3.56 -3.09
N GLY A 388 -12.66 3.32 -3.19
CA GLY A 388 -11.67 4.27 -3.67
C GLY A 388 -10.47 3.55 -4.29
N ARG A 389 -10.69 2.44 -5.02
CA ARG A 389 -9.74 2.04 -6.07
C ARG A 389 -9.72 3.16 -7.10
N ARG A 390 -8.79 4.12 -6.97
CA ARG A 390 -8.46 5.00 -8.10
C ARG A 390 -8.04 4.09 -9.25
N ASN A 391 -8.57 4.38 -10.44
CA ASN A 391 -8.29 3.62 -11.65
C ASN A 391 -6.76 3.48 -11.82
N PRO A 392 -6.19 2.26 -11.88
CA PRO A 392 -4.75 2.04 -12.09
C PRO A 392 -4.23 2.79 -13.33
N ALA A 393 -5.09 3.02 -14.33
CA ALA A 393 -4.80 3.79 -15.54
C ALA A 393 -4.63 5.32 -15.31
N ALA A 394 -4.81 5.84 -14.10
CA ALA A 394 -4.76 7.29 -13.83
C ALA A 394 -3.36 7.82 -13.47
N VAL A 395 -2.36 6.95 -13.27
CA VAL A 395 -0.98 7.38 -12.95
C VAL A 395 -0.08 7.23 -14.17
N ASP A 396 0.48 8.36 -14.60
CA ASP A 396 1.46 8.45 -15.68
C ASP A 396 2.85 8.00 -15.18
N VAL A 397 3.14 6.71 -15.33
CA VAL A 397 4.43 6.11 -14.92
C VAL A 397 5.62 6.78 -15.64
N PRO A 398 5.60 7.00 -16.97
CA PRO A 398 6.61 7.83 -17.64
C PRO A 398 6.77 9.23 -17.02
N GLY A 399 5.65 9.86 -16.64
CA GLY A 399 5.63 11.12 -15.90
C GLY A 399 6.41 11.05 -14.59
N LEU A 400 6.27 9.97 -13.82
CA LEU A 400 7.01 9.75 -12.56
C LEU A 400 8.52 9.63 -12.78
N PHE A 401 8.96 8.97 -13.85
CA PHE A 401 10.38 8.85 -14.21
C PHE A 401 10.97 10.21 -14.57
N SER A 402 10.25 11.00 -15.38
CA SER A 402 10.69 12.33 -15.80
C SER A 402 10.72 13.36 -14.66
N SER A 403 9.98 13.08 -13.58
CA SER A 403 9.86 13.94 -12.40
C SER A 403 10.82 13.56 -11.27
N LEU A 404 11.74 12.62 -11.50
CA LEU A 404 12.77 12.32 -10.50
C LEU A 404 13.77 13.49 -10.41
N PRO A 405 14.22 13.85 -9.19
CA PRO A 405 15.35 14.75 -9.04
C PRO A 405 16.58 14.16 -9.74
N ARG A 406 17.51 15.02 -10.15
CA ARG A 406 18.79 14.56 -10.71
C ARG A 406 19.68 14.02 -9.61
N ARG A 407 19.73 14.73 -8.47
CA ARG A 407 20.67 14.46 -7.40
C ARG A 407 20.13 14.90 -6.03
N ILE A 408 20.39 14.08 -5.02
CA ILE A 408 20.31 14.48 -3.61
C ILE A 408 21.68 15.00 -3.17
N VAL A 409 21.73 16.22 -2.66
CA VAL A 409 22.95 16.87 -2.15
C VAL A 409 22.99 16.74 -0.64
N ARG A 410 23.96 15.96 -0.15
CA ARG A 410 24.19 15.81 1.28
C ARG A 410 24.76 17.10 1.86
N PRO A 411 24.33 17.54 3.06
CA PRO A 411 25.02 18.61 3.75
C PRO A 411 26.44 18.14 4.14
N PRO A 412 27.45 19.03 4.11
CA PRO A 412 28.79 18.70 4.58
C PRO A 412 28.75 18.34 6.07
N ARG A 413 29.71 17.52 6.51
CA ARG A 413 29.86 17.26 7.95
C ARG A 413 30.22 18.57 8.65
N LEU A 414 29.66 18.80 9.84
CA LEU A 414 29.90 20.03 10.60
C LEU A 414 30.72 19.75 11.85
N GLU A 415 31.86 20.42 11.97
CA GLU A 415 32.60 20.54 13.22
C GLU A 415 32.49 21.99 13.74
N LEU A 416 31.77 22.16 14.84
CA LEU A 416 31.46 23.47 15.43
C LEU A 416 32.16 23.63 16.78
N PHE A 417 32.92 24.69 16.97
CA PHE A 417 33.40 25.11 18.29
C PHE A 417 32.74 26.43 18.70
N LEU A 418 32.26 26.48 19.95
CA LEU A 418 31.61 27.65 20.51
C LEU A 418 32.53 28.30 21.54
N THR A 419 32.92 29.56 21.34
CA THR A 419 33.58 30.32 22.42
C THR A 419 32.52 31.12 23.16
N VAL A 420 32.51 31.04 24.50
CA VAL A 420 31.44 31.66 25.30
C VAL A 420 32.04 32.58 26.37
N GLU A 421 31.69 33.86 26.33
CA GLU A 421 32.08 34.80 27.37
C GLU A 421 31.26 34.57 28.65
N LEU A 422 31.92 34.07 29.69
CA LEU A 422 31.29 33.73 30.98
C LEU A 422 31.34 34.89 32.00
N SER A 423 31.92 36.02 31.60
CA SER A 423 32.07 37.21 32.44
C SER A 423 31.26 38.41 31.92
N GLY A 424 29.98 38.16 31.63
CA GLY A 424 29.02 39.22 31.28
C GLY A 424 28.87 40.27 32.38
N ALA A 425 28.23 41.41 32.06
CA ALA A 425 27.98 42.50 33.00
C ALA A 425 27.22 42.02 34.24
N ASP A 426 26.29 41.08 34.04
CA ASP A 426 25.56 40.40 35.09
C ASP A 426 25.32 38.92 34.75
N GLN A 427 24.67 38.23 35.69
CA GLN A 427 24.31 36.83 35.56
C GLN A 427 23.33 36.58 34.40
N ALA A 428 22.38 37.49 34.16
CA ALA A 428 21.37 37.33 33.13
C ALA A 428 21.99 37.37 31.72
N GLU A 429 22.93 38.29 31.49
CA GLU A 429 23.66 38.40 30.22
C GLU A 429 24.47 37.13 29.92
N THR A 430 25.03 36.48 30.95
CA THR A 430 25.78 35.22 30.77
C THR A 430 24.85 34.04 30.56
N GLU A 431 23.74 33.99 31.29
CA GLU A 431 22.73 32.93 31.12
C GLU A 431 22.07 33.00 29.74
N GLU A 432 21.86 34.19 29.18
CA GLU A 432 21.39 34.39 27.80
C GLU A 432 22.29 33.68 26.80
N ARG A 433 23.62 33.90 26.90
CA ARG A 433 24.61 33.28 26.00
C ARG A 433 24.64 31.76 26.14
N LEU A 434 24.62 31.27 27.38
CA LEU A 434 24.60 29.83 27.66
C LEU A 434 23.30 29.19 27.15
N THR A 435 22.16 29.85 27.33
CA THR A 435 20.87 29.40 26.79
C THR A 435 20.92 29.33 25.26
N PHE A 436 21.38 30.39 24.60
CA PHE A 436 21.56 30.41 23.14
C PHE A 436 22.43 29.25 22.64
N VAL A 437 23.58 29.00 23.28
CA VAL A 437 24.47 27.89 22.95
C VAL A 437 23.80 26.52 23.12
N ARG A 438 23.07 26.33 24.22
CA ARG A 438 22.32 25.09 24.48
C ARG A 438 21.21 24.89 23.44
N ASP A 439 20.51 25.96 23.06
CA ASP A 439 19.45 25.93 22.05
C ASP A 439 19.98 25.57 20.67
N VAL A 440 21.10 26.18 20.23
CA VAL A 440 21.78 25.82 18.97
C VAL A 440 22.18 24.34 19.00
N ALA A 441 22.79 23.86 20.08
CA ALA A 441 23.17 22.46 20.20
C ALA A 441 21.96 21.51 20.18
N ALA A 442 20.86 21.86 20.84
CA ALA A 442 19.62 21.08 20.83
C ALA A 442 18.97 21.02 19.44
N LEU A 443 19.02 22.12 18.67
CA LEU A 443 18.55 22.16 17.29
C LEU A 443 19.41 21.30 16.37
N LEU A 444 20.74 21.35 16.51
CA LEU A 444 21.67 20.49 15.77
C LEU A 444 21.50 19.01 16.16
N ALA A 445 21.25 18.71 17.43
CA ALA A 445 20.96 17.34 17.90
C ALA A 445 19.69 16.74 17.29
N ARG A 446 18.68 17.58 16.97
CA ARG A 446 17.47 17.11 16.28
C ARG A 446 17.76 16.71 14.84
N ARG A 447 18.72 17.37 14.17
CA ARG A 447 19.13 17.09 12.79
C ARG A 447 20.08 15.90 12.67
N ASP A 448 20.95 15.71 13.67
CA ASP A 448 21.85 14.57 13.76
C ASP A 448 21.84 13.98 15.17
N ARG A 449 20.86 13.10 15.42
CA ARG A 449 20.71 12.43 16.72
C ARG A 449 21.87 11.49 17.04
N ALA A 450 22.45 10.88 16.02
CA ALA A 450 23.55 9.92 16.18
C ALA A 450 24.90 10.63 16.43
N GLY A 451 25.04 11.89 16.02
CA GLY A 451 26.28 12.67 16.16
C GLY A 451 27.38 12.19 15.22
N THR A 452 27.00 11.60 14.08
CA THR A 452 27.90 11.06 13.06
C THR A 452 28.30 12.08 12.00
N ALA A 453 27.46 13.09 11.77
CA ALA A 453 27.67 14.17 10.80
C ALA A 453 27.99 15.51 11.45
N ILE A 454 27.54 15.74 12.70
CA ILE A 454 27.72 16.98 13.43
C ILE A 454 28.46 16.72 14.74
N ARG A 455 29.51 17.50 15.00
CA ARG A 455 30.31 17.49 16.24
C ARG A 455 30.38 18.89 16.78
N VAL A 456 30.13 19.06 18.09
CA VAL A 456 30.14 20.37 18.75
C VAL A 456 31.05 20.35 19.96
N GLY A 457 31.96 21.32 20.06
CA GLY A 457 32.81 21.59 21.22
C GLY A 457 32.58 23.02 21.75
N ALA A 458 33.15 23.34 22.91
CA ALA A 458 33.01 24.67 23.49
C ALA A 458 34.20 25.06 24.37
N VAL A 459 34.53 26.35 24.41
CA VAL A 459 35.54 26.95 25.29
C VAL A 459 34.94 28.17 25.98
N GLY A 460 34.78 28.10 27.29
CA GLY A 460 34.31 29.22 28.10
C GLY A 460 35.48 30.11 28.46
N HIS A 461 35.33 31.43 28.32
CA HIS A 461 36.41 32.38 28.62
C HIS A 461 35.95 33.49 29.56
N TYR A 462 36.87 33.93 30.41
CA TYR A 462 36.63 34.86 31.51
C TYR A 462 37.30 36.21 31.26
N ASP A 463 37.40 37.00 32.33
CA ASP A 463 38.12 38.25 32.38
C ASP A 463 39.59 38.04 32.80
N HIS A 464 40.48 38.93 32.38
CA HIS A 464 41.88 38.91 32.80
C HIS A 464 42.03 39.53 34.20
N THR A 465 41.78 38.76 35.25
CA THR A 465 42.25 39.08 36.61
C THR A 465 42.80 37.80 37.23
N VAL A 466 44.06 37.70 37.66
CA VAL A 466 44.77 38.52 38.65
C VAL A 466 46.29 38.47 38.37
N TYR A 467 46.95 39.63 38.23
CA TYR A 467 48.41 39.74 38.36
C TYR A 467 48.80 40.97 39.20
N GLU A 468 48.29 41.08 40.45
CA GLU A 468 48.85 42.06 41.41
C GLU A 468 49.00 41.53 42.85
N SER A 469 49.19 40.22 43.08
CA SER A 469 49.81 39.78 44.34
C SER A 469 50.65 38.51 44.18
N ARG A 470 51.84 38.49 44.81
CA ARG A 470 52.80 37.37 44.85
C ARG A 470 52.27 36.08 45.49
N LEU A 471 50.99 36.02 45.89
CA LEU A 471 50.39 34.91 46.65
C LEU A 471 49.06 34.38 46.06
N ALA A 472 48.57 34.91 44.94
CA ALA A 472 47.40 34.35 44.26
C ALA A 472 47.82 33.16 43.37
N LYS A 473 47.30 31.96 43.66
CA LYS A 473 47.38 30.82 42.71
C LYS A 473 46.74 31.24 41.38
N GLU A 474 47.36 30.79 40.29
CA GLU A 474 47.09 31.11 38.89
C GLU A 474 45.59 31.30 38.56
N GLY A 475 45.29 32.44 37.94
CA GLY A 475 43.94 32.80 37.49
C GLY A 475 43.52 31.93 36.32
N ILE A 476 42.38 31.24 36.47
CA ILE A 476 41.75 30.45 35.41
C ILE A 476 41.16 31.42 34.38
N LEU A 477 41.81 31.57 33.22
CA LEU A 477 41.33 32.42 32.11
C LEU A 477 40.26 31.69 31.28
N LEU A 478 40.34 30.38 31.21
CA LEU A 478 39.43 29.52 30.46
C LEU A 478 38.75 28.52 31.39
N GLN A 479 37.46 28.33 31.20
CA GLN A 479 36.77 27.16 31.73
C GLN A 479 37.32 25.91 31.05
N ALA A 480 37.31 24.77 31.76
CA ALA A 480 37.76 23.49 31.22
C ALA A 480 37.16 23.25 29.81
N PRO A 481 38.00 23.18 28.75
CA PRO A 481 37.52 23.08 27.38
C PRO A 481 36.75 21.78 27.12
N VAL A 482 35.71 21.89 26.32
CA VAL A 482 34.86 20.76 25.92
C VAL A 482 35.25 20.34 24.51
N SER A 483 35.87 19.17 24.37
CA SER A 483 36.19 18.57 23.08
C SER A 483 34.95 18.26 22.23
N ALA A 484 35.12 18.29 20.91
CA ALA A 484 34.07 18.07 19.93
C ALA A 484 33.38 16.70 20.11
N ARG A 485 32.07 16.73 20.34
CA ARG A 485 31.21 15.57 20.69
C ARG A 485 29.84 15.66 20.02
N PRO A 486 28.99 14.61 20.08
CA PRO A 486 27.62 14.70 19.58
C PRO A 486 26.88 15.90 20.18
N PRO A 487 26.06 16.67 19.42
CA PRO A 487 25.45 17.90 19.90
C PRO A 487 24.57 17.69 21.15
N ALA A 488 23.90 16.54 21.24
CA ALA A 488 23.07 16.16 22.38
C ALA A 488 23.84 16.04 23.71
N ALA A 489 25.16 15.81 23.66
CA ALA A 489 26.01 15.69 24.85
C ALA A 489 26.56 17.04 25.33
N LEU A 490 26.43 18.11 24.54
CA LEU A 490 26.96 19.42 24.90
C LEU A 490 26.26 20.02 26.13
N PRO A 491 24.91 20.04 26.26
CA PRO A 491 24.26 20.66 27.41
C PRO A 491 24.74 20.12 28.76
N ALA A 492 24.94 18.80 28.86
CA ALA A 492 25.48 18.16 30.06
C ALA A 492 26.96 18.48 30.30
N ALA A 493 27.76 18.66 29.23
CA ALA A 493 29.16 19.06 29.34
C ALA A 493 29.34 20.53 29.77
N LEU A 494 28.32 21.37 29.52
CA LEU A 494 28.24 22.75 29.99
C LEU A 494 27.60 22.86 31.37
N ASP A 495 27.27 21.74 32.01
CA ASP A 495 26.73 21.73 33.36
C ASP A 495 27.78 22.29 34.35
N GLY A 496 27.35 23.18 35.22
CA GLY A 496 28.24 23.93 36.12
C GLY A 496 28.99 25.11 35.48
N TRP A 497 28.79 25.42 34.19
CA TRP A 497 29.24 26.70 33.65
C TRP A 497 28.35 27.82 34.20
N SER A 498 28.94 28.79 34.88
CA SER A 498 28.23 29.88 35.54
C SER A 498 28.88 31.24 35.32
N HIS A 499 28.12 32.29 35.58
CA HIS A 499 28.61 33.67 35.58
C HIS A 499 29.85 33.83 36.49
N ALA A 500 30.88 34.47 35.94
CA ALA A 500 32.02 34.97 36.68
C ALA A 500 31.97 36.50 36.77
N ARG A 501 32.36 37.04 37.92
CA ARG A 501 32.35 38.48 38.14
C ARG A 501 33.28 39.20 37.17
N ARG A 502 32.71 40.07 36.34
CA ARG A 502 33.44 41.04 35.49
C ARG A 502 34.22 42.05 36.35
N ARG A 503 35.44 42.39 35.93
CA ARG A 503 36.34 43.32 36.64
C ARG A 503 36.83 44.47 35.75
N GLN A 504 36.84 44.29 34.44
CA GLN A 504 37.14 45.33 33.46
C GLN A 504 36.16 45.30 32.30
N ASP A 505 36.06 46.43 31.59
CA ASP A 505 35.05 46.60 30.56
C ASP A 505 35.58 46.53 29.12
N ALA A 506 36.91 46.55 28.94
CA ALA A 506 37.54 46.74 27.64
C ALA A 506 37.71 45.45 26.81
N VAL A 507 38.16 44.35 27.42
CA VAL A 507 38.52 43.09 26.74
C VAL A 507 38.15 41.88 27.58
N SER A 508 38.10 40.70 26.95
CA SER A 508 38.02 39.39 27.62
C SER A 508 39.16 38.48 27.17
N SER A 509 39.31 37.31 27.79
CA SER A 509 40.31 36.28 27.43
C SER A 509 39.97 35.46 26.18
N LEU A 510 39.33 36.10 25.21
CA LEU A 510 38.93 35.46 23.95
C LEU A 510 40.14 35.00 23.13
N GLU A 511 41.28 35.69 23.19
CA GLU A 511 42.49 35.27 22.49
C GLU A 511 43.01 33.91 22.94
N GLU A 512 42.92 33.62 24.24
CA GLU A 512 43.26 32.31 24.82
C GLU A 512 42.26 31.25 24.34
N ALA A 513 40.97 31.60 24.27
CA ALA A 513 39.95 30.69 23.81
C ALA A 513 40.12 30.31 22.34
N LEU A 514 40.47 31.28 21.48
CA LEU A 514 40.76 31.04 20.07
C LEU A 514 42.00 30.14 19.90
N TRP A 515 43.05 30.39 20.70
CA TRP A 515 44.24 29.55 20.70
C TRP A 515 43.93 28.11 21.14
N GLU A 516 43.11 27.97 22.17
CA GLU A 516 42.70 26.68 22.70
C GLU A 516 41.79 25.90 21.72
N VAL A 517 40.88 26.57 21.01
CA VAL A 517 40.12 25.94 19.92
C VAL A 517 41.06 25.43 18.83
N ALA A 518 42.05 26.22 18.42
CA ALA A 518 43.04 25.80 17.43
C ALA A 518 43.84 24.57 17.90
N ARG A 519 44.19 24.51 19.19
CA ARG A 519 44.86 23.35 19.82
C ARG A 519 43.97 22.10 19.78
N LEU A 520 42.71 22.22 20.20
CA LEU A 520 41.75 21.10 20.18
C LEU A 520 41.52 20.57 18.76
N ALA A 521 41.45 21.46 17.78
CA ALA A 521 41.31 21.08 16.38
C ALA A 521 42.54 20.31 15.85
N ALA A 522 43.75 20.67 16.28
CA ALA A 522 44.97 19.95 15.91
C ALA A 522 45.03 18.55 16.54
N GLU A 523 44.61 18.40 17.79
CA GLU A 523 44.60 17.10 18.50
C GLU A 523 43.58 16.11 17.91
N GLY A 524 42.46 16.61 17.40
CA GLY A 524 41.45 15.79 16.72
C GLY A 524 41.90 15.18 15.39
N ARG A 525 42.92 15.75 14.73
CA ARG A 525 43.40 15.29 13.41
C ARG A 525 44.19 13.97 13.46
N GLY A 526 44.76 13.61 14.62
CA GLY A 526 45.64 12.44 14.77
C GLY A 526 44.98 11.06 14.65
N ALA A 527 43.65 10.98 14.50
CA ALA A 527 42.91 9.70 14.49
C ALA A 527 42.09 9.44 13.21
N THR A 528 42.00 10.39 12.28
CA THR A 528 41.10 10.30 11.12
C THR A 528 41.71 10.90 9.85
N GLU A 529 42.97 10.57 9.54
CA GLU A 529 43.45 10.68 8.16
C GLU A 529 42.95 9.46 7.37
N ASP A 530 41.69 9.53 6.96
CA ASP A 530 41.22 8.74 5.82
C ASP A 530 41.44 9.62 4.57
N PRO A 531 42.33 9.23 3.63
CA PRO A 531 42.66 10.04 2.45
C PRO A 531 41.49 10.30 1.48
N GLY A 532 40.29 9.79 1.80
CA GLY A 532 39.02 10.06 1.10
C GLY A 532 38.01 10.89 1.89
N ALA A 533 38.42 11.55 2.99
CA ALA A 533 37.52 12.23 3.92
C ALA A 533 36.61 13.27 3.24
N ALA A 534 35.29 13.00 3.33
CA ALA A 534 34.19 13.85 2.89
C ALA A 534 34.34 15.32 3.33
N ASP A 535 33.78 16.24 2.54
CA ASP A 535 33.70 17.69 2.80
C ASP A 535 33.27 17.99 4.25
N VAL A 536 34.23 18.38 5.11
CA VAL A 536 33.99 18.79 6.51
C VAL A 536 34.02 20.30 6.59
N ARG A 537 32.87 20.90 6.88
CA ARG A 537 32.76 22.31 7.23
C ARG A 537 33.14 22.51 8.69
N ARG A 538 34.16 23.33 8.94
CA ARG A 538 34.62 23.68 10.28
C ARG A 538 34.26 25.11 10.62
N VAL A 539 33.65 25.34 11.78
CA VAL A 539 33.18 26.66 12.20
C VAL A 539 33.55 26.93 13.65
N VAL A 540 34.07 28.12 13.93
CA VAL A 540 34.13 28.69 15.27
C VAL A 540 33.05 29.76 15.37
N LEU A 541 32.10 29.61 16.28
CA LEU A 541 31.11 30.64 16.59
C LEU A 541 31.44 31.30 17.93
N ILE A 542 31.83 32.57 17.86
CA ILE A 542 32.20 33.38 19.02
C ILE A 542 30.93 34.02 19.61
N VAL A 543 30.59 33.67 20.85
CA VAL A 543 29.44 34.21 21.59
C VAL A 543 29.94 35.08 22.74
N ALA A 544 30.16 36.36 22.47
CA ALA A 544 30.80 37.30 23.39
C ALA A 544 30.34 38.73 23.13
N ARG A 545 30.70 39.67 24.01
CA ARG A 545 30.48 41.11 23.82
C ARG A 545 31.79 41.88 23.77
N ARG A 546 32.79 41.46 24.56
CA ARG A 546 34.08 42.15 24.63
C ARG A 546 35.10 41.54 23.66
N PRO A 547 35.87 42.37 22.92
CA PRO A 547 36.89 41.89 21.99
C PRO A 547 38.03 41.17 22.74
N PRO A 548 38.91 40.44 22.01
CA PRO A 548 40.09 39.82 22.60
C PRO A 548 41.13 40.87 23.04
N ALA A 549 41.97 40.51 24.01
CA ALA A 549 43.09 41.35 24.41
C ALA A 549 44.22 41.32 23.36
N PRO A 550 44.86 42.46 23.05
CA PRO A 550 46.02 42.48 22.17
C PRO A 550 47.26 41.91 22.87
N ALA A 551 48.23 41.36 22.12
CA ALA A 551 49.49 40.86 22.70
C ALA A 551 50.35 41.95 23.38
N ARG A 552 50.13 43.22 23.04
CA ARG A 552 50.76 44.39 23.66
C ARG A 552 49.69 45.45 23.93
N GLN A 553 49.85 46.21 25.02
CA GLN A 553 48.89 47.22 25.42
C GLN A 553 48.69 48.27 24.31
N GLN A 554 47.43 48.64 24.06
CA GLN A 554 47.05 49.66 23.07
C GLN A 554 46.18 50.73 23.72
N GLY A 555 46.78 51.86 24.10
CA GLY A 555 46.08 52.91 24.84
C GLY A 555 45.53 52.38 26.18
N LEU A 556 44.20 52.45 26.35
CA LEU A 556 43.47 51.90 27.50
C LEU A 556 43.11 50.41 27.37
N VAL A 557 43.39 49.78 26.23
CA VAL A 557 43.13 48.35 26.01
C VAL A 557 44.30 47.56 26.61
N PRO A 558 44.08 46.78 27.70
CA PRO A 558 45.15 46.06 28.36
C PRO A 558 45.63 44.88 27.51
N ALA A 559 46.90 44.54 27.65
CA ALA A 559 47.48 43.40 26.93
C ALA A 559 47.00 42.06 27.48
N CYS A 560 47.01 41.02 26.64
CA CYS A 560 46.91 39.65 27.09
C CYS A 560 48.06 39.34 28.08
N PRO A 561 47.76 38.83 29.30
CA PRO A 561 48.78 38.58 30.31
C PRO A 561 49.76 37.46 29.93
N HIS A 562 49.36 36.53 29.05
CA HIS A 562 50.22 35.46 28.54
C HIS A 562 50.87 35.83 27.20
N GLY A 563 50.63 37.05 26.70
CA GLY A 563 51.20 37.54 25.44
C GLY A 563 50.61 36.87 24.20
N VAL A 564 49.49 36.16 24.32
CA VAL A 564 48.82 35.53 23.18
C VAL A 564 48.33 36.60 22.21
N ASN A 565 48.64 36.38 20.93
CA ASN A 565 48.21 37.23 19.84
C ASN A 565 46.99 36.60 19.15
N TRP A 566 45.80 37.18 19.38
CA TRP A 566 44.57 36.68 18.77
C TRP A 566 44.61 36.63 17.24
N ARG A 567 45.40 37.51 16.58
CA ARG A 567 45.56 37.45 15.12
C ARG A 567 46.29 36.18 14.69
N THR A 568 47.31 35.77 15.44
CA THR A 568 48.02 34.51 15.19
C THR A 568 47.12 33.30 15.46
N ALA A 569 46.27 33.36 16.49
CA ALA A 569 45.26 32.33 16.73
C ALA A 569 44.24 32.24 15.58
N LEU A 570 43.77 33.40 15.08
CA LEU A 570 42.86 33.48 13.94
C LEU A 570 43.50 32.93 12.66
N ASP A 571 44.75 33.30 12.36
CA ASP A 571 45.50 32.77 11.22
C ASP A 571 45.67 31.25 11.30
N LEU A 572 45.88 30.72 12.51
CA LEU A 572 45.98 29.27 12.74
C LEU A 572 44.64 28.56 12.54
N LEU A 573 43.53 29.16 12.95
CA LEU A 573 42.17 28.64 12.67
C LEU A 573 41.89 28.62 11.17
N HIS A 574 42.22 29.69 10.44
CA HIS A 574 42.07 29.74 8.97
C HIS A 574 42.99 28.72 8.28
N PHE A 575 44.22 28.54 8.75
CA PHE A 575 45.12 27.48 8.27
C PHE A 575 44.50 26.09 8.45
N HIS A 576 43.69 25.90 9.48
CA HIS A 576 42.92 24.69 9.73
C HIS A 576 41.53 24.67 9.06
N GLU A 577 41.26 25.61 8.13
CA GLU A 577 40.03 25.74 7.35
C GLU A 577 38.78 26.01 8.19
N PHE A 578 38.93 26.63 9.36
CA PHE A 578 37.79 27.11 10.14
C PHE A 578 37.25 28.41 9.55
N GLN A 579 35.93 28.48 9.39
CA GLN A 579 35.21 29.74 9.28
C GLN A 579 35.01 30.33 10.67
N VAL A 580 35.35 31.60 10.86
CA VAL A 580 35.16 32.29 12.15
C VAL A 580 33.98 33.24 12.05
N MET A 581 32.94 32.90 12.80
CA MET A 581 31.69 33.66 12.87
C MET A 581 31.52 34.26 14.27
N THR A 582 30.81 35.38 14.35
CA THR A 582 30.56 36.05 15.62
C THR A 582 29.08 36.21 15.87
N ARG A 583 28.67 36.03 17.13
CA ARG A 583 27.45 36.56 17.70
C ARG A 583 27.87 37.52 18.80
N ALA A 584 28.08 38.77 18.41
CA ALA A 584 28.54 39.80 19.33
C ALA A 584 27.58 40.99 19.41
N ASP A 585 27.41 41.53 20.61
CA ASP A 585 26.73 42.80 20.84
C ASP A 585 27.71 43.95 20.58
N PRO A 586 27.61 44.69 19.46
CA PRO A 586 28.40 45.89 19.31
C PRO A 586 28.02 46.86 20.44
N PRO A 587 28.97 47.58 21.06
CA PRO A 587 28.63 48.45 22.17
C PRO A 587 27.63 49.52 21.71
N ALA A 588 26.44 49.51 22.30
CA ALA A 588 25.39 50.49 22.02
C ALA A 588 25.71 51.80 22.74
N GLY A 589 25.79 52.90 21.98
CA GLY A 589 25.99 54.25 22.52
C GLY A 589 26.87 55.14 21.62
N PRO A 590 26.82 56.47 21.82
CA PRO A 590 27.72 57.39 21.14
C PRO A 590 29.19 57.06 21.49
N PRO A 591 30.14 57.32 20.57
CA PRO A 591 31.55 57.09 20.86
C PRO A 591 31.98 57.90 22.09
N PRO A 592 32.92 57.38 22.91
CA PRO A 592 33.38 58.10 24.09
C PRO A 592 33.88 59.52 23.74
N PRO A 593 33.60 60.51 24.61
CA PRO A 593 33.96 61.90 24.34
C PRO A 593 35.47 62.14 24.43
N ASP A 594 36.22 61.28 25.10
CA ASP A 594 37.66 61.34 25.31
C ASP A 594 38.44 60.56 24.23
N LEU A 595 39.66 61.02 23.93
CA LEU A 595 40.53 60.38 22.93
C LEU A 595 40.84 58.90 23.28
N PRO A 596 41.19 58.56 24.53
CA PRO A 596 41.50 57.17 24.90
C PRO A 596 40.30 56.22 24.74
N GLY A 597 39.10 56.65 25.11
CA GLY A 597 37.88 55.88 24.88
C GLY A 597 37.57 55.67 23.39
N ARG A 598 37.82 56.66 22.53
CA ARG A 598 37.70 56.49 21.06
C ARG A 598 38.68 55.48 20.50
N GLU A 599 39.92 55.46 20.99
CA GLU A 599 40.93 54.48 20.57
C GLU A 599 40.56 53.04 20.98
N ALA A 600 40.03 52.86 22.20
CA ALA A 600 39.53 51.57 22.65
C ALA A 600 38.32 51.10 21.81
N ARG A 601 37.41 52.02 21.46
CA ARG A 601 36.28 51.70 20.56
C ARG A 601 36.76 51.30 19.17
N ARG A 602 37.70 52.04 18.58
CA ARG A 602 38.32 51.72 17.28
C ARG A 602 38.95 50.33 17.31
N TYR A 603 39.69 50.00 18.36
CA TYR A 603 40.26 48.66 18.53
C TYR A 603 39.18 47.57 18.56
N ALA A 604 38.10 47.77 19.33
CA ALA A 604 37.00 46.82 19.41
C ALA A 604 36.31 46.61 18.06
N ASP A 605 36.03 47.70 17.33
CA ASP A 605 35.42 47.64 16.00
C ASP A 605 36.34 46.93 14.99
N GLU A 606 37.65 47.20 15.02
CA GLU A 606 38.64 46.50 14.19
C GLU A 606 38.73 45.00 14.52
N ALA A 607 38.75 44.64 15.80
CA ALA A 607 38.80 43.24 16.24
C ALA A 607 37.55 42.48 15.82
N TRP A 608 36.36 43.06 16.02
CA TRP A 608 35.10 42.44 15.62
C TRP A 608 34.92 42.37 14.11
N SER A 609 35.39 43.39 13.37
CA SER A 609 35.40 43.33 11.91
C SER A 609 36.28 42.18 11.38
N ALA A 610 37.40 41.88 12.05
CA ALA A 610 38.28 40.78 11.65
C ALA A 610 37.70 39.42 12.04
N LEU A 611 37.20 39.28 13.27
CA LEU A 611 36.64 38.02 13.78
C LEU A 611 35.27 37.67 13.18
N GLY A 612 34.55 38.66 12.64
CA GLY A 612 33.25 38.49 11.98
C GLY A 612 33.32 38.41 10.46
N ALA A 613 34.51 38.32 9.86
CA ALA A 613 34.68 38.39 8.41
C ALA A 613 33.91 37.29 7.65
N ASP A 614 33.79 36.09 8.24
CA ASP A 614 33.06 34.97 7.62
C ASP A 614 31.57 34.94 7.98
N GLY A 615 31.11 35.77 8.93
CA GLY A 615 29.72 35.86 9.34
C GLY A 615 29.49 36.56 10.68
N VAL A 616 28.39 37.30 10.77
CA VAL A 616 27.96 38.00 11.99
C VAL A 616 26.48 37.76 12.24
N PHE A 617 26.16 37.37 13.47
CA PHE A 617 24.81 37.25 14.02
C PHE A 617 24.60 38.29 15.13
N ARG A 618 23.37 38.76 15.25
CA ARG A 618 22.95 39.80 16.19
C ARG A 618 22.14 39.20 17.33
N PRO A 619 22.56 39.38 18.60
CA PRO A 619 21.72 39.03 19.74
C PRO A 619 20.34 39.70 19.66
N GLY A 620 19.29 38.93 20.01
CA GLY A 620 17.89 39.36 19.94
C GLY A 620 17.25 39.43 18.55
N ALA A 621 18.04 39.47 17.46
CA ALA A 621 17.51 39.49 16.09
C ALA A 621 17.67 38.14 15.37
N ASP A 622 18.80 37.46 15.58
CA ASP A 622 19.06 36.14 15.00
C ASP A 622 18.79 35.04 16.04
N PRO A 623 17.65 34.33 15.95
CA PRO A 623 17.33 33.25 16.88
C PRO A 623 18.25 32.03 16.65
N ALA A 624 18.38 31.18 17.67
CA ALA A 624 19.18 29.96 17.60
C ALA A 624 18.82 29.05 16.41
N GLU A 625 17.55 29.04 15.99
CA GLU A 625 17.06 28.28 14.82
C GLU A 625 17.68 28.76 13.50
N ALA A 626 17.69 30.07 13.27
CA ALA A 626 18.28 30.67 12.08
C ALA A 626 19.80 30.43 12.04
N VAL A 627 20.47 30.56 13.21
CA VAL A 627 21.91 30.30 13.33
C VAL A 627 22.22 28.82 13.06
N ALA A 628 21.49 27.88 13.68
CA ALA A 628 21.67 26.46 13.44
C ALA A 628 21.44 26.09 11.96
N GLN A 629 20.47 26.72 11.28
CA GLN A 629 20.23 26.55 9.84
C GLN A 629 21.37 27.08 8.97
N SER A 630 21.98 28.21 9.34
CA SER A 630 23.15 28.76 8.64
C SER A 630 24.40 27.88 8.79
N LEU A 631 24.61 27.31 9.98
CA LEU A 631 25.76 26.46 10.30
C LEU A 631 25.69 25.09 9.61
N ALA A 632 24.54 24.44 9.69
CA ALA A 632 24.27 23.14 9.06
C ALA A 632 23.09 23.28 8.09
N PRO A 633 23.33 23.63 6.80
CA PRO A 633 22.25 23.74 5.84
C PRO A 633 21.50 22.40 5.71
N PRO A 634 20.20 22.43 5.35
CA PRO A 634 19.45 21.21 5.12
C PRO A 634 20.02 20.45 3.92
N TRP A 635 19.62 19.20 3.79
CA TRP A 635 19.82 18.43 2.57
C TRP A 635 19.21 19.16 1.37
N GLY A 636 19.93 19.13 0.24
CA GLY A 636 19.53 19.78 -1.00
C GLY A 636 18.99 18.78 -2.03
N VAL A 637 18.21 19.30 -2.97
CA VAL A 637 17.72 18.55 -4.13
C VAL A 637 18.07 19.35 -5.38
N GLU A 638 18.75 18.71 -6.34
CA GLU A 638 18.95 19.28 -7.68
C GLU A 638 17.85 18.75 -8.61
N GLY A 639 16.83 19.57 -8.87
CA GLY A 639 15.68 19.21 -9.70
C GLY A 639 14.36 19.34 -8.95
N PRO A 640 13.27 18.74 -9.46
CA PRO A 640 11.98 18.69 -8.77
C PRO A 640 12.03 17.79 -7.52
N ASP A 641 11.05 17.94 -6.63
CA ASP A 641 10.87 17.02 -5.50
C ASP A 641 10.56 15.61 -5.98
N CYS A 642 11.06 14.60 -5.25
CA CYS A 642 10.89 13.20 -5.63
C CYS A 642 9.46 12.72 -5.35
N PRO A 643 8.68 12.31 -6.37
CA PRO A 643 7.32 11.81 -6.17
C PRO A 643 7.27 10.36 -5.66
N LEU A 644 8.40 9.65 -5.65
CA LEU A 644 8.51 8.27 -5.19
C LEU A 644 9.18 8.17 -3.81
N ALA A 645 8.81 7.14 -3.05
CA ALA A 645 9.55 6.78 -1.84
C ALA A 645 10.94 6.20 -2.18
N PHE A 646 11.91 6.39 -1.29
CA PHE A 646 13.26 5.88 -1.47
C PHE A 646 13.39 4.44 -0.98
N ALA A 647 14.14 3.62 -1.74
CA ALA A 647 14.37 2.20 -1.42
C ALA A 647 15.36 1.98 -0.27
N ASP A 648 16.25 2.93 -0.03
CA ASP A 648 17.28 2.87 1.00
C ASP A 648 17.32 4.19 1.79
N PRO A 649 17.83 4.17 3.03
CA PRO A 649 18.12 5.40 3.74
C PRO A 649 19.09 6.28 2.93
N LEU A 650 18.84 7.59 2.93
CA LEU A 650 19.76 8.55 2.31
C LEU A 650 21.05 8.74 3.12
N VAL A 651 21.02 8.39 4.42
CA VAL A 651 22.06 8.61 5.44
C VAL A 651 22.97 7.39 5.61
#